data_AF-A0A5Q4G6I8-F1
#
_entry.id   AF-A0A5Q4G6I8-F1
#
_cell.length_a   1.000
_cell.length_b   1.000
_cell.length_c   1.000
_cell.angle_alpha   90.00
_cell.angle_beta   90.00
_cell.angle_gamma   90.00
#
_symmetry.space_group_name_H-M   'P 1'
#
loop_
_entity.id
_entity.type
_entity.pdbx_description
1 polymer ?
#
loop_
_entity_poly.entity_id
_entity_poly.type
_entity_poly.pdbx_seq_one_letter_code
_entity_poly.pdbx_strand_id
1 'polypeptide(L)'
;PGDPHALLNATRAAFFRGGFDAARDLRPHAEALVPDPGWAGDRYLARAGVFALLDDADAAEAALTAYHDWIQETGDDGQPALADALDDLLERRHHDARAPLVDLHELIVGLVERWKSMSEEQIEASIEAGLASVPGLLRELPHMIGYQAPATLRLLAMLVLHDVAPPPTHGTWVAVLRRVATQGPGTRQARRMLLMLLAETGHIDDEAVVLDSDDDDDDAADVLLRRMQLSGEAVPSGLPPDDDARMSAALDELQAGRTASALQALSALHQRYPDSLPLTHNLALAERLSGGDVALAGHERLERLVARHPDYLFARAELAVTAIEAGDLVRAEALLALPDGKRRVHVLEWGAFAAASGRVALARGDVDAAEALLDGIGDTLGSESAPYRALDAAVDRYPDDLGPVAAADFDDDFDDDTDDDGAAFDDAEDDDDVSLAAVPDRDELMEMPTLDEHWCIALRPTVFMIGEDPEPTLTWLGAVATDDGFVRLVNVEAEDFDADSLYALVAQACAGGMVAAEPGRPKLVRLDDPDLASELAELLAPFDIDVVVGDTEPALAGVRSLAEALGGGVPSWLADAEDEHVAAFFDAVDAFYDATPWLHFPSDGYVAFRVGDGPWRYANVMGQGGEEFGLAVFAGWHEANQAAQWATVDLDAPDDQDDDAMRLEAIGSFEGLSLAPLAALSPLDAGRYLVADYEPDVDATVPAWLRFEAGGAARPEQGPGVYAVLIALLAEHAGRTRHHVRRIDAAVDTPAGTLRVRYPATGDEPSDEPVTPRVRA
;
A
#
# COMPACT_ATOMS: atom_id res chain seq x y z
N PRO A 1 -37.01 -16.19 -32.92
CA PRO A 1 -36.16 -16.77 -33.98
C PRO A 1 -35.53 -15.65 -34.82
N GLY A 2 -34.23 -15.44 -34.69
CA GLY A 2 -33.52 -14.34 -35.36
C GLY A 2 -33.03 -13.22 -34.44
N ASP A 3 -33.35 -13.25 -33.14
CA ASP A 3 -32.97 -12.23 -32.17
C ASP A 3 -31.83 -12.78 -31.27
N PRO A 4 -30.60 -12.24 -31.39
CA PRO A 4 -29.43 -12.64 -30.61
C PRO A 4 -29.60 -12.49 -29.11
N HIS A 5 -30.24 -11.40 -28.67
CA HIS A 5 -30.49 -11.13 -27.27
C HIS A 5 -31.54 -12.10 -26.70
N ALA A 6 -32.56 -12.43 -27.47
CA ALA A 6 -33.53 -13.45 -27.08
C ALA A 6 -32.91 -14.85 -26.99
N LEU A 7 -31.95 -15.18 -27.86
CA LEU A 7 -31.22 -16.45 -27.81
C LEU A 7 -30.31 -16.52 -26.58
N LEU A 8 -29.50 -15.49 -26.31
CA LEU A 8 -28.65 -15.43 -25.11
C LEU A 8 -29.46 -15.65 -23.83
N ASN A 9 -30.60 -14.95 -23.71
CA ASN A 9 -31.49 -15.10 -22.56
C ASN A 9 -32.15 -16.49 -22.49
N ALA A 10 -32.48 -17.09 -23.64
CA ALA A 10 -32.98 -18.46 -23.68
C ALA A 10 -31.91 -19.47 -23.24
N THR A 11 -30.65 -19.28 -23.64
CA THR A 11 -29.50 -20.11 -23.24
C THR A 11 -29.20 -20.00 -21.76
N ARG A 12 -29.17 -18.78 -21.20
CA ARG A 12 -29.07 -18.55 -19.75
C ARG A 12 -30.22 -19.20 -18.99
N ALA A 13 -31.46 -19.02 -19.46
CA ALA A 13 -32.63 -19.63 -18.83
C ALA A 13 -32.61 -21.17 -18.91
N ALA A 14 -32.06 -21.74 -19.97
CA ALA A 14 -31.89 -23.19 -20.09
C ALA A 14 -30.79 -23.70 -19.14
N PHE A 15 -29.64 -23.01 -19.07
CA PHE A 15 -28.58 -23.27 -18.10
C PHE A 15 -29.14 -23.28 -16.67
N PHE A 16 -29.86 -22.24 -16.28
CA PHE A 16 -30.43 -22.12 -14.93
C PHE A 16 -31.43 -23.24 -14.58
N ARG A 17 -32.17 -23.75 -15.56
CA ARG A 17 -33.15 -24.83 -15.34
C ARG A 17 -32.53 -26.23 -15.35
N GLY A 18 -31.50 -26.46 -16.16
CA GLY A 18 -31.03 -27.81 -16.46
C GLY A 18 -29.53 -28.04 -16.46
N GLY A 19 -28.71 -27.02 -16.15
CA GLY A 19 -27.24 -27.07 -16.24
C GLY A 19 -26.75 -26.91 -17.68
N PHE A 20 -25.47 -27.20 -17.90
CA PHE A 20 -24.85 -27.07 -19.23
C PHE A 20 -25.55 -27.91 -20.31
N ASP A 21 -26.05 -29.09 -19.97
CA ASP A 21 -26.77 -29.97 -20.91
C ASP A 21 -28.00 -29.29 -21.53
N ALA A 22 -28.77 -28.54 -20.74
CA ALA A 22 -29.95 -27.84 -21.25
C ALA A 22 -29.59 -26.59 -22.07
N ALA A 23 -28.48 -25.92 -21.75
CA ALA A 23 -27.95 -24.84 -22.56
C ALA A 23 -27.48 -25.36 -23.93
N ARG A 24 -26.81 -26.51 -23.96
CA ARG A 24 -26.32 -27.19 -25.17
C ARG A 24 -27.44 -27.54 -26.15
N ASP A 25 -28.62 -27.91 -25.67
CA ASP A 25 -29.78 -28.20 -26.53
C ASP A 25 -30.19 -26.99 -27.42
N LEU A 26 -29.72 -25.79 -27.09
CA LEU A 26 -29.94 -24.58 -27.89
C LEU A 26 -28.84 -24.32 -28.93
N ARG A 27 -27.76 -25.12 -28.97
CA ARG A 27 -26.67 -25.03 -29.95
C ARG A 27 -27.16 -25.02 -31.41
N PRO A 28 -28.07 -25.90 -31.87
CA PRO A 28 -28.54 -25.84 -33.26
C PRO A 28 -29.28 -24.54 -33.59
N HIS A 29 -29.87 -23.88 -32.59
CA HIS A 29 -30.51 -22.57 -32.76
C HIS A 29 -29.49 -21.45 -32.84
N ALA A 30 -28.39 -21.54 -32.09
CA ALA A 30 -27.23 -20.66 -32.26
C ALA A 30 -26.62 -20.84 -33.65
N GLU A 31 -26.26 -22.08 -34.03
CA GLU A 31 -25.69 -22.43 -35.33
C GLU A 31 -26.60 -22.00 -36.51
N ALA A 32 -27.93 -22.12 -36.38
CA ALA A 32 -28.85 -21.69 -37.44
C ALA A 32 -28.97 -20.16 -37.59
N LEU A 33 -28.66 -19.38 -36.54
CA LEU A 33 -28.51 -17.92 -36.63
C LEU A 33 -27.13 -17.51 -37.12
N VAL A 34 -26.26 -18.48 -37.36
CA VAL A 34 -24.82 -18.34 -37.59
C VAL A 34 -24.44 -19.00 -38.93
N PRO A 35 -24.90 -18.50 -40.11
CA PRO A 35 -24.64 -19.18 -41.38
C PRO A 35 -23.38 -18.70 -42.12
N ASP A 36 -22.69 -17.61 -41.72
CA ASP A 36 -21.62 -17.00 -42.53
C ASP A 36 -20.56 -16.26 -41.66
N PRO A 37 -19.23 -16.51 -41.72
CA PRO A 37 -18.18 -16.14 -40.74
C PRO A 37 -18.03 -14.66 -40.32
N GLY A 38 -18.87 -13.74 -40.80
CA GLY A 38 -18.83 -12.32 -40.46
C GLY A 38 -19.52 -11.95 -39.14
N TRP A 39 -19.47 -12.80 -38.10
CA TRP A 39 -20.28 -12.73 -36.86
C TRP A 39 -19.94 -11.60 -35.91
N ALA A 40 -19.02 -10.79 -36.36
CA ALA A 40 -18.16 -10.09 -35.49
C ALA A 40 -18.84 -8.76 -35.05
N GLY A 41 -19.86 -8.29 -35.79
CA GLY A 41 -20.65 -7.11 -35.44
C GLY A 41 -21.79 -7.26 -34.42
N ASP A 42 -22.08 -8.43 -33.81
CA ASP A 42 -23.14 -8.54 -32.78
C ASP A 42 -22.69 -9.33 -31.52
N ARG A 43 -22.31 -8.56 -30.49
CA ARG A 43 -21.86 -9.04 -29.18
C ARG A 43 -22.81 -10.03 -28.49
N TYR A 44 -24.11 -9.93 -28.71
CA TYR A 44 -25.08 -10.80 -28.04
C TYR A 44 -25.15 -12.17 -28.72
N LEU A 45 -24.90 -12.22 -30.03
CA LEU A 45 -24.84 -13.47 -30.77
C LEU A 45 -23.55 -14.23 -30.45
N ALA A 46 -22.41 -13.53 -30.37
CA ALA A 46 -21.13 -14.10 -29.96
C ALA A 46 -21.23 -14.72 -28.55
N ARG A 47 -21.75 -13.95 -27.57
CA ARG A 47 -22.03 -14.46 -26.22
C ARG A 47 -22.98 -15.66 -26.26
N ALA A 48 -24.10 -15.58 -26.98
CA ALA A 48 -25.05 -16.70 -27.08
C ALA A 48 -24.41 -17.97 -27.67
N GLY A 49 -23.50 -17.83 -28.62
CA GLY A 49 -22.71 -18.90 -29.23
C GLY A 49 -21.76 -19.54 -28.23
N VAL A 50 -20.94 -18.74 -27.54
CA VAL A 50 -20.04 -19.21 -26.47
C VAL A 50 -20.82 -19.96 -25.39
N PHE A 51 -21.93 -19.39 -24.94
CA PHE A 51 -22.83 -20.03 -23.96
C PHE A 51 -23.46 -21.33 -24.46
N ALA A 52 -23.59 -21.53 -25.77
CA ALA A 52 -24.13 -22.77 -26.35
C ALA A 52 -23.05 -23.83 -26.65
N LEU A 53 -21.76 -23.46 -26.53
CA LEU A 53 -20.59 -24.31 -26.79
C LEU A 53 -19.83 -24.69 -25.50
N LEU A 54 -20.41 -24.44 -24.32
CA LEU A 54 -19.79 -24.61 -22.99
C LEU A 54 -19.19 -26.00 -22.69
N ASP A 55 -19.57 -27.04 -23.42
CA ASP A 55 -19.04 -28.41 -23.28
C ASP A 55 -18.14 -28.86 -24.45
N ASP A 56 -18.00 -28.04 -25.48
CA ASP A 56 -17.20 -28.28 -26.68
C ASP A 56 -16.05 -27.28 -26.69
N ALA A 57 -15.02 -27.61 -25.91
CA ALA A 57 -13.93 -26.71 -25.58
C ALA A 57 -13.23 -26.15 -26.82
N ASP A 58 -12.94 -27.03 -27.79
CA ASP A 58 -12.27 -26.66 -29.03
C ASP A 58 -13.14 -25.72 -29.87
N ALA A 59 -14.46 -25.95 -29.93
CA ALA A 59 -15.38 -25.10 -30.67
C ALA A 59 -15.60 -23.74 -30.00
N ALA A 60 -15.62 -23.71 -28.66
CA ALA A 60 -15.75 -22.48 -27.89
C ALA A 60 -14.47 -21.65 -27.93
N GLU A 61 -13.31 -22.26 -27.79
CA GLU A 61 -12.00 -21.63 -27.97
C GLU A 61 -11.90 -21.03 -29.38
N ALA A 62 -12.21 -21.79 -30.43
CA ALA A 62 -12.23 -21.27 -31.79
C ALA A 62 -13.21 -20.10 -31.99
N ALA A 63 -14.37 -20.12 -31.32
CA ALA A 63 -15.33 -19.02 -31.37
C ALA A 63 -14.86 -17.78 -30.58
N LEU A 64 -14.16 -17.97 -29.47
CA LEU A 64 -13.58 -16.91 -28.64
C LEU A 64 -12.40 -16.25 -29.34
N THR A 65 -11.47 -17.02 -29.90
CA THR A 65 -10.35 -16.49 -30.70
C THR A 65 -10.86 -15.70 -31.90
N ALA A 66 -11.84 -16.22 -32.64
CA ALA A 66 -12.44 -15.49 -33.76
C ALA A 66 -13.13 -14.18 -33.35
N TYR A 67 -13.64 -14.10 -32.11
CA TYR A 67 -14.23 -12.89 -31.57
C TYR A 67 -13.17 -11.89 -31.08
N HIS A 68 -12.12 -12.38 -30.41
CA HIS A 68 -10.95 -11.60 -30.01
C HIS A 68 -10.26 -10.95 -31.22
N ASP A 69 -9.93 -11.75 -32.25
CA ASP A 69 -9.30 -11.28 -33.49
C ASP A 69 -10.12 -10.17 -34.15
N TRP A 70 -11.46 -10.24 -34.08
CA TRP A 70 -12.30 -9.19 -34.62
C TRP A 70 -12.28 -7.88 -33.82
N ILE A 71 -12.28 -7.95 -32.48
CA ILE A 71 -12.18 -6.75 -31.63
C ILE A 71 -10.89 -6.01 -32.00
N GLN A 72 -9.79 -6.76 -32.13
CA GLN A 72 -8.49 -6.23 -32.56
C GLN A 72 -8.53 -5.65 -33.98
N GLU A 73 -9.15 -6.34 -34.94
CA GLU A 73 -9.23 -5.90 -36.33
C GLU A 73 -10.13 -4.67 -36.55
N THR A 74 -11.18 -4.49 -35.75
CA THR A 74 -12.15 -3.40 -35.95
C THR A 74 -11.85 -2.12 -35.20
N GLY A 75 -10.92 -2.13 -34.24
CA GLY A 75 -10.55 -0.94 -33.47
C GLY A 75 -11.77 -0.33 -32.77
N ASP A 76 -12.69 -1.15 -32.27
CA ASP A 76 -13.77 -0.66 -31.42
C ASP A 76 -13.16 -0.31 -30.05
N ASP A 77 -12.62 0.92 -29.95
CA ASP A 77 -11.88 1.50 -28.83
C ASP A 77 -12.59 1.39 -27.46
N GLY A 78 -13.85 0.93 -27.44
CA GLY A 78 -14.65 0.82 -26.23
C GLY A 78 -14.48 -0.44 -25.40
N GLN A 79 -13.68 -1.45 -25.80
CA GLN A 79 -13.68 -2.76 -25.09
C GLN A 79 -12.33 -3.50 -24.92
N PRO A 80 -11.21 -2.85 -24.55
CA PRO A 80 -9.98 -3.56 -24.13
C PRO A 80 -10.25 -4.62 -23.04
N ALA A 81 -11.03 -4.23 -22.01
CA ALA A 81 -11.36 -5.11 -20.89
C ALA A 81 -12.11 -6.41 -21.27
N LEU A 82 -12.81 -6.43 -22.42
CA LEU A 82 -13.44 -7.67 -22.89
C LEU A 82 -12.45 -8.56 -23.63
N ALA A 83 -11.49 -7.99 -24.36
CA ALA A 83 -10.41 -8.76 -24.98
C ALA A 83 -9.53 -9.42 -23.91
N ASP A 84 -9.11 -8.65 -22.90
CA ASP A 84 -8.29 -9.12 -21.78
C ASP A 84 -9.01 -10.24 -21.00
N ALA A 85 -10.30 -10.06 -20.70
CA ALA A 85 -11.09 -11.08 -20.01
C ALA A 85 -11.25 -12.39 -20.83
N LEU A 86 -11.19 -12.32 -22.16
CA LEU A 86 -11.24 -13.49 -23.03
C LEU A 86 -9.88 -14.17 -23.11
N ASP A 87 -8.80 -13.41 -23.18
CA ASP A 87 -7.44 -13.94 -23.14
C ASP A 87 -7.19 -14.69 -21.82
N ASP A 88 -7.61 -14.11 -20.68
CA ASP A 88 -7.57 -14.77 -19.37
C ASP A 88 -8.34 -16.10 -19.33
N LEU A 89 -9.49 -16.17 -20.01
CA LEU A 89 -10.30 -17.40 -20.06
C LEU A 89 -9.62 -18.47 -20.93
N LEU A 90 -9.04 -18.06 -22.06
CA LEU A 90 -8.31 -18.94 -22.98
C LEU A 90 -7.02 -19.44 -22.35
N GLU A 91 -6.26 -18.58 -21.67
CA GLU A 91 -5.04 -18.94 -20.95
C GLU A 91 -5.33 -19.91 -19.81
N ARG A 92 -6.35 -19.63 -18.97
CA ARG A 92 -6.80 -20.58 -17.94
C ARG A 92 -7.16 -21.94 -18.51
N ARG A 93 -7.76 -21.97 -19.70
CA ARG A 93 -8.14 -23.21 -20.40
C ARG A 93 -6.93 -23.95 -20.96
N HIS A 94 -5.93 -23.22 -21.46
CA HIS A 94 -4.66 -23.77 -21.90
C HIS A 94 -3.95 -24.49 -20.74
N HIS A 95 -3.98 -23.90 -19.55
CA HIS A 95 -3.40 -24.50 -18.33
C HIS A 95 -4.26 -25.61 -17.71
N ASP A 96 -5.59 -25.50 -17.72
CA ASP A 96 -6.51 -26.54 -17.26
C ASP A 96 -7.68 -26.74 -18.24
N ALA A 97 -7.67 -27.87 -18.95
CA ALA A 97 -8.75 -28.29 -19.84
C ALA A 97 -10.09 -28.61 -19.12
N ARG A 98 -10.23 -28.26 -17.84
CA ARG A 98 -11.50 -28.28 -17.09
C ARG A 98 -11.96 -26.88 -16.70
N ALA A 99 -11.18 -25.82 -16.95
CA ALA A 99 -11.55 -24.44 -16.69
C ALA A 99 -12.85 -24.08 -17.44
N PRO A 100 -13.85 -23.47 -16.78
CA PRO A 100 -15.08 -23.07 -17.44
C PRO A 100 -14.79 -21.94 -18.44
N LEU A 101 -15.42 -22.00 -19.61
CA LEU A 101 -15.30 -20.98 -20.66
C LEU A 101 -16.22 -19.77 -20.44
N VAL A 102 -16.77 -19.65 -19.22
CA VAL A 102 -17.64 -18.56 -18.79
C VAL A 102 -17.38 -18.31 -17.31
N ASP A 103 -17.23 -17.03 -16.95
CA ASP A 103 -17.18 -16.60 -15.57
C ASP A 103 -18.58 -16.69 -14.92
N LEU A 104 -18.65 -17.21 -13.70
CA LEU A 104 -19.91 -17.29 -12.97
C LEU A 104 -20.50 -15.90 -12.73
N HIS A 105 -19.64 -14.89 -12.55
CA HIS A 105 -20.03 -13.50 -12.45
C HIS A 105 -20.91 -13.10 -13.64
N GLU A 106 -20.58 -13.47 -14.88
CA GLU A 106 -21.41 -13.14 -16.05
C GLU A 106 -22.81 -13.79 -16.02
N LEU A 107 -22.90 -14.96 -15.39
CA LEU A 107 -24.15 -15.67 -15.20
C LEU A 107 -24.99 -15.01 -14.10
N ILE A 108 -24.36 -14.58 -13.00
CA ILE A 108 -25.06 -14.04 -11.83
C ILE A 108 -25.03 -12.52 -11.73
N VAL A 109 -24.46 -11.79 -12.68
CA VAL A 109 -24.30 -10.32 -12.62
C VAL A 109 -25.63 -9.62 -12.37
N GLY A 110 -26.71 -10.07 -13.05
CA GLY A 110 -28.05 -9.53 -12.83
C GLY A 110 -28.68 -9.88 -11.48
N LEU A 111 -28.13 -10.84 -10.73
CA LEU A 111 -28.47 -11.11 -9.33
C LEU A 111 -27.62 -10.24 -8.40
N VAL A 112 -26.30 -10.17 -8.64
CA VAL A 112 -25.35 -9.35 -7.87
C VAL A 112 -25.75 -7.87 -7.92
N GLU A 113 -26.06 -7.33 -9.09
CA GLU A 113 -26.52 -5.94 -9.26
C GLU A 113 -27.84 -5.67 -8.50
N ARG A 114 -28.73 -6.67 -8.38
CA ARG A 114 -29.92 -6.53 -7.54
C ARG A 114 -29.58 -6.51 -6.06
N TRP A 115 -28.64 -7.35 -5.63
CA TRP A 115 -28.22 -7.46 -4.23
C TRP A 115 -27.49 -6.22 -3.72
N LYS A 116 -26.75 -5.49 -4.57
CA LYS A 116 -26.11 -4.22 -4.20
C LYS A 116 -27.07 -3.18 -3.59
N SER A 117 -28.36 -3.28 -3.88
CA SER A 117 -29.40 -2.37 -3.36
C SER A 117 -30.23 -2.94 -2.19
N MET A 118 -29.89 -4.13 -1.72
CA MET A 118 -30.64 -4.87 -0.71
C MET A 118 -29.91 -4.84 0.63
N SER A 119 -30.65 -4.82 1.75
CA SER A 119 -30.06 -5.05 3.06
C SER A 119 -29.57 -6.51 3.19
N GLU A 120 -28.67 -6.80 4.12
CA GLU A 120 -28.17 -8.16 4.37
C GLU A 120 -29.31 -9.19 4.53
N GLU A 121 -30.34 -8.87 5.34
CA GLU A 121 -31.54 -9.71 5.50
C GLU A 121 -32.33 -9.93 4.18
N GLN A 122 -32.36 -8.92 3.30
CA GLN A 122 -32.99 -9.02 1.98
C GLN A 122 -32.13 -9.80 0.99
N ILE A 123 -30.81 -9.67 1.08
CA ILE A 123 -29.85 -10.47 0.32
C ILE A 123 -30.07 -11.93 0.72
N GLU A 124 -30.01 -12.28 2.01
CA GLU A 124 -30.28 -13.63 2.52
C GLU A 124 -31.63 -14.19 2.03
N ALA A 125 -32.72 -13.43 2.15
CA ALA A 125 -34.03 -13.85 1.67
C ALA A 125 -34.10 -14.01 0.13
N SER A 126 -33.41 -13.14 -0.62
CA SER A 126 -33.29 -13.19 -2.09
C SER A 126 -32.44 -14.37 -2.55
N ILE A 127 -31.44 -14.74 -1.76
CA ILE A 127 -30.59 -15.91 -1.96
C ILE A 127 -31.39 -17.20 -1.74
N GLU A 128 -32.10 -17.28 -0.61
CA GLU A 128 -32.93 -18.43 -0.25
C GLU A 128 -34.06 -18.64 -1.28
N ALA A 129 -34.66 -17.57 -1.78
CA ALA A 129 -35.68 -17.64 -2.82
C ALA A 129 -35.11 -17.83 -4.24
N GLY A 130 -33.93 -17.25 -4.53
CA GLY A 130 -33.41 -17.05 -5.88
C GLY A 130 -32.38 -18.09 -6.32
N LEU A 131 -31.40 -18.44 -5.49
CA LEU A 131 -30.35 -19.40 -5.87
C LEU A 131 -30.79 -20.85 -5.64
N ALA A 132 -31.51 -21.13 -4.56
CA ALA A 132 -32.07 -22.46 -4.30
C ALA A 132 -33.10 -22.89 -5.37
N SER A 133 -33.70 -21.93 -6.07
CA SER A 133 -34.65 -22.17 -7.17
C SER A 133 -34.00 -22.28 -8.56
N VAL A 134 -32.66 -22.31 -8.62
CA VAL A 134 -31.87 -22.43 -9.86
C VAL A 134 -31.04 -23.73 -9.81
N PRO A 135 -31.65 -24.90 -10.10
CA PRO A 135 -31.01 -26.20 -9.95
C PRO A 135 -29.78 -26.40 -10.84
N GLY A 136 -29.72 -25.70 -11.98
CA GLY A 136 -28.58 -25.78 -12.89
C GLY A 136 -27.32 -25.17 -12.26
N LEU A 137 -27.43 -24.01 -11.63
CA LEU A 137 -26.28 -23.33 -11.03
C LEU A 137 -25.66 -24.14 -9.89
N LEU A 138 -26.48 -24.62 -8.94
CA LEU A 138 -25.99 -25.42 -7.82
C LEU A 138 -25.37 -26.76 -8.26
N ARG A 139 -25.78 -27.30 -9.42
CA ARG A 139 -25.19 -28.51 -9.99
C ARG A 139 -23.78 -28.27 -10.51
N GLU A 140 -23.57 -27.14 -11.17
CA GLU A 140 -22.30 -26.83 -11.84
C GLU A 140 -21.30 -26.07 -10.95
N LEU A 141 -21.76 -25.51 -9.82
CA LEU A 141 -20.93 -24.74 -8.89
C LEU A 141 -19.60 -25.43 -8.49
N PRO A 142 -19.56 -26.75 -8.20
CA PRO A 142 -18.30 -27.43 -7.85
C PRO A 142 -17.24 -27.41 -8.96
N HIS A 143 -17.65 -27.25 -10.22
CA HIS A 143 -16.75 -27.19 -11.37
C HIS A 143 -16.25 -25.77 -11.65
N MET A 144 -17.02 -24.77 -11.23
CA MET A 144 -16.75 -23.36 -11.54
C MET A 144 -16.05 -22.63 -10.40
N ILE A 145 -16.32 -23.01 -9.15
CA ILE A 145 -15.92 -22.22 -7.97
C ILE A 145 -14.41 -22.04 -7.84
N GLY A 146 -13.61 -23.01 -8.27
CA GLY A 146 -12.16 -22.88 -8.23
C GLY A 146 -11.57 -21.91 -9.27
N TYR A 147 -12.36 -21.39 -10.21
CA TYR A 147 -11.87 -20.50 -11.28
C TYR A 147 -12.42 -19.08 -11.18
N GLN A 148 -13.18 -18.78 -10.12
CA GLN A 148 -13.82 -17.49 -9.95
C GLN A 148 -12.86 -16.47 -9.34
N ALA A 149 -13.05 -15.20 -9.70
CA ALA A 149 -12.39 -14.09 -9.04
C ALA A 149 -12.67 -14.13 -7.52
N PRO A 150 -11.72 -13.68 -6.67
CA PRO A 150 -11.83 -13.75 -5.21
C PRO A 150 -13.14 -13.19 -4.64
N ALA A 151 -13.61 -12.04 -5.15
CA ALA A 151 -14.87 -11.43 -4.71
C ALA A 151 -16.10 -12.31 -5.01
N THR A 152 -16.18 -12.87 -6.23
CA THR A 152 -17.24 -13.81 -6.63
C THR A 152 -17.19 -15.08 -5.79
N LEU A 153 -15.99 -15.57 -5.50
CA LEU A 153 -15.76 -16.77 -4.70
C LEU A 153 -16.15 -16.60 -3.24
N ARG A 154 -15.81 -15.46 -2.62
CA ARG A 154 -16.22 -15.12 -1.25
C ARG A 154 -17.72 -15.05 -1.14
N LEU A 155 -18.37 -14.37 -2.08
CA LEU A 155 -19.83 -14.30 -2.15
C LEU A 155 -20.43 -15.71 -2.27
N LEU A 156 -19.98 -16.55 -3.21
CA LEU A 156 -20.48 -17.92 -3.40
C LEU A 156 -20.23 -18.83 -2.21
N ALA A 157 -19.10 -18.72 -1.54
CA ALA A 157 -18.82 -19.52 -0.38
C ALA A 157 -19.65 -19.06 0.82
N MET A 158 -19.84 -17.76 1.06
CA MET A 158 -20.81 -17.28 2.06
C MET A 158 -22.23 -17.80 1.77
N LEU A 159 -22.69 -17.71 0.52
CA LEU A 159 -23.99 -18.24 0.09
C LEU A 159 -24.19 -19.73 0.40
N VAL A 160 -23.10 -20.48 0.31
CA VAL A 160 -23.07 -21.93 0.43
C VAL A 160 -22.89 -22.38 1.89
N LEU A 161 -22.24 -21.55 2.72
CA LEU A 161 -22.02 -21.76 4.14
C LEU A 161 -23.25 -21.38 5.00
N HIS A 162 -24.11 -20.47 4.52
CA HIS A 162 -25.39 -20.12 5.15
C HIS A 162 -26.53 -21.17 4.95
N ASP A 163 -26.18 -22.43 4.68
CA ASP A 163 -27.07 -23.60 4.69
C ASP A 163 -28.28 -23.55 3.72
N VAL A 164 -28.14 -22.80 2.61
CA VAL A 164 -29.25 -22.44 1.70
C VAL A 164 -29.81 -23.63 0.89
N ALA A 165 -29.07 -24.73 0.74
CA ALA A 165 -29.59 -25.99 0.17
C ALA A 165 -28.61 -27.16 0.38
N PRO A 166 -29.05 -28.42 0.55
CA PRO A 166 -28.14 -29.57 0.51
C PRO A 166 -27.54 -29.74 -0.91
N PRO A 167 -26.24 -30.05 -1.04
CA PRO A 167 -25.62 -30.24 -2.36
C PRO A 167 -26.24 -31.45 -3.09
N PRO A 168 -26.19 -31.46 -4.44
CA PRO A 168 -26.84 -32.50 -5.27
C PRO A 168 -26.21 -33.89 -5.13
N THR A 169 -25.04 -34.01 -4.49
CA THR A 169 -24.36 -35.27 -4.18
C THR A 169 -24.24 -35.43 -2.67
N HIS A 170 -24.31 -36.67 -2.16
CA HIS A 170 -24.31 -36.96 -0.71
C HIS A 170 -23.13 -36.28 0.02
N GLY A 171 -23.40 -35.20 0.77
CA GLY A 171 -22.41 -34.44 1.54
C GLY A 171 -22.97 -33.12 2.05
N THR A 172 -22.18 -32.38 2.84
CA THR A 172 -22.43 -30.96 3.14
C THR A 172 -21.69 -30.10 2.14
N TRP A 173 -22.15 -28.87 1.91
CA TRP A 173 -21.42 -27.94 1.07
C TRP A 173 -20.03 -27.61 1.61
N VAL A 174 -19.85 -27.56 2.93
CA VAL A 174 -18.53 -27.48 3.58
C VAL A 174 -17.59 -28.58 3.07
N ALA A 175 -18.08 -29.82 2.93
CA ALA A 175 -17.28 -30.92 2.39
C ALA A 175 -16.95 -30.74 0.90
N VAL A 176 -17.87 -30.14 0.13
CA VAL A 176 -17.65 -29.80 -1.28
C VAL A 176 -16.61 -28.69 -1.42
N LEU A 177 -16.76 -27.58 -0.69
CA LEU A 177 -15.83 -26.45 -0.67
C LEU A 177 -14.45 -26.90 -0.20
N ARG A 178 -14.37 -27.64 0.90
CA ARG A 178 -13.10 -28.18 1.39
C ARG A 178 -12.42 -29.08 0.36
N ARG A 179 -13.17 -29.96 -0.30
CA ARG A 179 -12.62 -30.80 -1.38
C ARG A 179 -12.16 -29.96 -2.58
N VAL A 180 -12.88 -28.90 -2.95
CA VAL A 180 -12.45 -28.03 -4.05
C VAL A 180 -11.20 -27.24 -3.68
N ALA A 181 -11.18 -26.67 -2.48
CA ALA A 181 -10.07 -25.90 -1.94
C ALA A 181 -8.78 -26.73 -1.81
N THR A 182 -8.89 -28.01 -1.45
CA THR A 182 -7.73 -28.89 -1.24
C THR A 182 -7.34 -29.71 -2.47
N GLN A 183 -8.30 -30.14 -3.29
CA GLN A 183 -8.10 -31.15 -4.35
C GLN A 183 -8.86 -30.84 -5.64
N GLY A 184 -9.61 -29.73 -5.67
CA GLY A 184 -10.48 -29.40 -6.79
C GLY A 184 -9.74 -28.77 -7.97
N PRO A 185 -10.42 -28.76 -9.13
CA PRO A 185 -10.02 -27.92 -10.26
C PRO A 185 -10.15 -26.43 -9.88
N GLY A 186 -9.26 -25.58 -10.41
CA GLY A 186 -9.26 -24.15 -10.10
C GLY A 186 -7.89 -23.51 -10.04
N THR A 187 -7.84 -22.18 -10.10
CA THR A 187 -6.63 -21.40 -9.85
C THR A 187 -6.17 -21.60 -8.40
N ARG A 188 -4.84 -21.56 -8.16
CA ARG A 188 -4.28 -21.67 -6.80
C ARG A 188 -4.83 -20.56 -5.89
N GLN A 189 -4.91 -19.32 -6.39
CA GLN A 189 -5.46 -18.17 -5.66
C GLN A 189 -6.91 -18.40 -5.20
N ALA A 190 -7.80 -18.85 -6.09
CA ALA A 190 -9.19 -19.14 -5.75
C ALA A 190 -9.30 -20.26 -4.70
N ARG A 191 -8.47 -21.31 -4.82
CA ARG A 191 -8.42 -22.41 -3.83
C ARG A 191 -7.88 -21.95 -2.48
N ARG A 192 -6.85 -21.11 -2.45
CA ARG A 192 -6.31 -20.48 -1.22
C ARG A 192 -7.36 -19.60 -0.56
N MET A 193 -8.06 -18.77 -1.32
CA MET A 193 -9.15 -17.94 -0.81
C MET A 193 -10.28 -18.79 -0.22
N LEU A 194 -10.64 -19.92 -0.85
CA LEU A 194 -11.60 -20.87 -0.27
C LEU A 194 -11.10 -21.46 1.06
N LEU A 195 -9.81 -21.77 1.18
CA LEU A 195 -9.25 -22.27 2.44
C LEU A 195 -9.28 -21.19 3.54
N MET A 196 -8.85 -19.97 3.22
CA MET A 196 -8.90 -18.84 4.16
C MET A 196 -10.32 -18.58 4.64
N LEU A 197 -11.29 -18.52 3.74
CA LEU A 197 -12.69 -18.30 4.10
C LEU A 197 -13.26 -19.45 4.93
N LEU A 198 -12.91 -20.71 4.61
CA LEU A 198 -13.31 -21.86 5.43
C LEU A 198 -12.69 -21.82 6.84
N ALA A 199 -11.51 -21.22 6.98
CA ALA A 199 -10.83 -21.04 8.26
C ALA A 199 -11.48 -19.90 9.08
N GLU A 200 -11.66 -18.72 8.47
CA GLU A 200 -12.35 -17.57 9.05
C GLU A 200 -13.76 -17.91 9.57
N THR A 201 -14.47 -18.76 8.84
CA THR A 201 -15.83 -19.23 9.21
C THR A 201 -15.84 -20.40 10.20
N GLY A 202 -14.67 -20.87 10.63
CA GLY A 202 -14.51 -21.94 11.62
C GLY A 202 -14.87 -23.34 11.10
N HIS A 203 -14.85 -23.55 9.78
CA HIS A 203 -15.17 -24.83 9.13
C HIS A 203 -13.94 -25.72 8.89
N ILE A 204 -12.75 -25.13 8.86
CA ILE A 204 -11.47 -25.81 9.02
C ILE A 204 -10.66 -25.07 10.09
N ASP A 205 -9.68 -25.75 10.68
CA ASP A 205 -8.75 -25.09 11.60
C ASP A 205 -7.88 -24.11 10.78
N ASP A 206 -7.59 -22.91 11.31
CA ASP A 206 -6.67 -21.93 10.69
C ASP A 206 -5.31 -22.58 10.33
N GLU A 207 -4.93 -23.61 11.09
CA GLU A 207 -3.71 -24.41 10.87
C GLU A 207 -3.76 -25.33 9.63
N ALA A 208 -4.91 -25.53 8.99
CA ALA A 208 -5.08 -26.37 7.80
C ALA A 208 -4.87 -25.63 6.47
N VAL A 209 -4.62 -24.31 6.52
CA VAL A 209 -4.33 -23.46 5.35
C VAL A 209 -2.82 -23.48 5.07
N VAL A 210 -2.28 -24.65 4.70
CA VAL A 210 -0.93 -24.77 4.16
C VAL A 210 -1.04 -25.54 2.86
N LEU A 211 -0.89 -24.84 1.73
CA LEU A 211 -0.74 -25.46 0.41
C LEU A 211 0.74 -25.46 0.07
N ASP A 212 1.24 -26.59 -0.43
CA ASP A 212 2.56 -26.70 -1.08
C ASP A 212 2.61 -25.69 -2.24
N SER A 213 3.56 -24.75 -2.18
CA SER A 213 4.07 -24.03 -3.34
C SER A 213 5.03 -24.95 -4.06
N ASP A 214 4.66 -25.40 -5.26
CA ASP A 214 5.63 -25.85 -6.25
C ASP A 214 5.87 -24.66 -7.19
N ASP A 215 6.48 -23.60 -6.68
CA ASP A 215 7.25 -22.71 -7.53
C ASP A 215 8.68 -23.27 -7.42
N ASP A 216 9.22 -23.69 -8.56
CA ASP A 216 10.55 -24.31 -8.64
C ASP A 216 11.68 -23.32 -8.27
N ASP A 217 11.33 -22.06 -7.96
CA ASP A 217 12.20 -20.98 -7.47
C ASP A 217 11.79 -20.51 -6.06
N ASP A 218 11.35 -21.42 -5.19
CA ASP A 218 11.05 -21.07 -3.78
C ASP A 218 12.36 -20.65 -3.07
N ASP A 219 12.55 -19.34 -2.94
CA ASP A 219 13.60 -18.72 -2.13
C ASP A 219 13.65 -19.35 -0.73
N ALA A 220 14.84 -19.75 -0.30
CA ALA A 220 15.06 -20.40 0.99
C ALA A 220 14.53 -19.55 2.17
N ALA A 221 14.50 -18.22 1.99
CA ALA A 221 13.93 -17.25 2.92
C ALA A 221 12.42 -17.42 3.07
N ASP A 222 11.70 -17.57 1.96
CA ASP A 222 10.24 -17.64 1.94
C ASP A 222 9.73 -18.99 2.48
N VAL A 223 10.43 -20.09 2.18
CA VAL A 223 10.16 -21.41 2.79
C VAL A 223 10.34 -21.40 4.32
N LEU A 224 11.32 -20.64 4.84
CA LEU A 224 11.55 -20.47 6.27
C LEU A 224 10.48 -19.59 6.92
N LEU A 225 10.11 -18.47 6.29
CA LEU A 225 9.07 -17.55 6.75
C LEU A 225 7.69 -18.23 6.80
N ARG A 226 7.30 -18.95 5.73
CA ARG A 226 6.01 -19.64 5.63
C ARG A 226 5.77 -20.72 6.71
N ARG A 227 6.84 -21.26 7.31
CA ARG A 227 6.74 -22.27 8.40
C ARG A 227 6.66 -21.67 9.80
N MET A 228 6.94 -20.38 9.97
CA MET A 228 7.09 -19.75 11.27
C MET A 228 6.20 -18.50 11.41
N GLN A 229 5.28 -18.51 12.38
CA GLN A 229 4.56 -17.33 12.83
C GLN A 229 5.54 -16.35 13.48
N LEU A 230 5.83 -15.25 12.80
CA LEU A 230 6.60 -14.16 13.35
C LEU A 230 5.75 -13.36 14.33
N SER A 231 6.32 -13.04 15.48
CA SER A 231 5.70 -12.18 16.48
C SER A 231 6.60 -10.99 16.76
N GLY A 232 6.08 -9.79 16.56
CA GLY A 232 6.76 -8.53 16.91
C GLY A 232 6.71 -8.18 18.41
N GLU A 233 5.90 -8.90 19.20
CA GLU A 233 5.85 -8.68 20.64
C GLU A 233 7.12 -9.19 21.31
N ALA A 234 7.96 -8.26 21.76
CA ALA A 234 9.15 -8.57 22.55
C ALA A 234 8.79 -9.53 23.69
N VAL A 235 9.43 -10.70 23.72
CA VAL A 235 9.27 -11.64 24.83
C VAL A 235 9.77 -10.93 26.09
N PRO A 236 8.91 -10.67 27.09
CA PRO A 236 9.33 -9.96 28.28
C PRO A 236 10.51 -10.69 28.93
N SER A 237 11.55 -9.95 29.32
CA SER A 237 12.76 -10.53 29.96
C SER A 237 12.46 -11.31 31.25
N GLY A 238 11.28 -11.08 31.83
CA GLY A 238 10.86 -11.57 33.13
C GLY A 238 11.54 -10.85 34.30
N LEU A 239 12.34 -9.81 34.03
CA LEU A 239 13.05 -9.05 35.05
C LEU A 239 12.16 -7.93 35.64
N PRO A 240 12.39 -7.53 36.91
CA PRO A 240 11.81 -6.30 37.43
C PRO A 240 12.22 -5.09 36.59
N PRO A 241 11.37 -4.05 36.43
CA PRO A 241 11.63 -2.93 35.52
C PRO A 241 13.01 -2.25 35.69
N ASP A 242 13.47 -2.05 36.93
CA ASP A 242 14.79 -1.45 37.19
C ASP A 242 15.96 -2.34 36.73
N ASP A 243 15.79 -3.66 36.80
CA ASP A 243 16.81 -4.62 36.36
C ASP A 243 16.71 -4.89 34.86
N ASP A 244 15.52 -4.76 34.27
CA ASP A 244 15.30 -4.77 32.83
C ASP A 244 15.98 -3.55 32.16
N ALA A 245 15.78 -2.35 32.70
CA ALA A 245 16.47 -1.14 32.24
C ALA A 245 18.00 -1.26 32.34
N ARG A 246 18.51 -1.93 33.39
CA ARG A 246 19.94 -2.24 33.52
C ARG A 246 20.42 -3.26 32.51
N MET A 247 19.58 -4.24 32.16
CA MET A 247 19.89 -5.19 31.11
C MET A 247 19.98 -4.48 29.77
N SER A 248 19.01 -3.64 29.42
CA SER A 248 19.03 -2.83 28.18
C SER A 248 20.28 -1.95 28.10
N ALA A 249 20.60 -1.18 29.15
CA ALA A 249 21.84 -0.40 29.17
C ALA A 249 23.10 -1.25 29.01
N ALA A 250 23.13 -2.50 29.52
CA ALA A 250 24.26 -3.38 29.30
C ALA A 250 24.35 -3.90 27.85
N LEU A 251 23.24 -4.02 27.13
CA LEU A 251 23.21 -4.35 25.70
C LEU A 251 23.69 -3.18 24.85
N ASP A 252 23.31 -1.95 25.20
CA ASP A 252 23.82 -0.74 24.53
C ASP A 252 25.35 -0.63 24.67
N GLU A 253 25.88 -0.94 25.87
CA GLU A 253 27.33 -1.01 26.11
C GLU A 253 27.99 -2.10 25.25
N LEU A 254 27.32 -3.24 25.05
CA LEU A 254 27.84 -4.34 24.23
C LEU A 254 27.88 -3.95 22.75
N GLN A 255 26.82 -3.33 22.23
CA GLN A 255 26.75 -2.80 20.87
C GLN A 255 27.82 -1.72 20.64
N ALA A 256 28.08 -0.86 21.63
CA ALA A 256 29.14 0.15 21.58
C ALA A 256 30.57 -0.42 21.75
N GLY A 257 30.76 -1.74 21.77
CA GLY A 257 32.05 -2.39 21.94
C GLY A 257 32.65 -2.26 23.34
N ARG A 258 31.89 -1.79 24.34
CA ARG A 258 32.32 -1.62 25.74
C ARG A 258 32.13 -2.91 26.53
N THR A 259 32.67 -4.01 26.01
CA THR A 259 32.43 -5.38 26.48
C THR A 259 32.71 -5.59 27.98
N ALA A 260 33.75 -4.96 28.55
CA ALA A 260 34.06 -5.11 29.97
C ALA A 260 32.97 -4.54 30.90
N SER A 261 32.35 -3.42 30.49
CA SER A 261 31.24 -2.78 31.21
C SER A 261 29.98 -3.65 31.15
N ALA A 262 29.63 -4.09 29.93
CA ALA A 262 28.51 -5.01 29.68
C ALA A 262 28.66 -6.31 30.47
N LEU A 263 29.84 -6.95 30.42
CA LEU A 263 30.13 -8.20 31.13
C LEU A 263 29.94 -8.05 32.64
N GLN A 264 30.40 -6.94 33.23
CA GLN A 264 30.22 -6.67 34.66
C GLN A 264 28.74 -6.56 35.04
N ALA A 265 27.96 -5.79 34.26
CA ALA A 265 26.53 -5.59 34.51
C ALA A 265 25.72 -6.88 34.33
N LEU A 266 25.92 -7.59 33.21
CA LEU A 266 25.24 -8.86 32.90
C LEU A 266 25.60 -9.95 33.91
N SER A 267 26.85 -10.01 34.38
CA SER A 267 27.26 -10.95 35.44
C SER A 267 26.53 -10.69 36.76
N ALA A 268 26.38 -9.41 37.15
CA ALA A 268 25.68 -9.04 38.37
C ALA A 268 24.18 -9.35 38.29
N LEU A 269 23.56 -9.12 37.13
CA LEU A 269 22.17 -9.48 36.87
C LEU A 269 21.98 -11.00 36.86
N HIS A 270 22.86 -11.76 36.20
CA HIS A 270 22.73 -13.22 36.08
C HIS A 270 22.90 -13.92 37.43
N GLN A 271 23.72 -13.38 38.34
CA GLN A 271 23.80 -13.87 39.72
C GLN A 271 22.46 -13.76 40.47
N ARG A 272 21.63 -12.76 40.14
CA ARG A 272 20.32 -12.53 40.75
C ARG A 272 19.22 -13.32 40.03
N TYR A 273 19.35 -13.51 38.72
CA TYR A 273 18.34 -14.14 37.87
C TYR A 273 18.97 -15.24 36.98
N PRO A 274 19.50 -16.33 37.57
CA PRO A 274 20.26 -17.35 36.82
C PRO A 274 19.41 -18.14 35.82
N ASP A 275 18.08 -18.11 35.97
CA ASP A 275 17.13 -18.85 35.13
C ASP A 275 16.57 -18.02 33.95
N SER A 276 16.95 -16.74 33.82
CA SER A 276 16.53 -15.91 32.67
C SER A 276 17.31 -16.29 31.41
N LEU A 277 16.59 -16.78 30.38
CA LEU A 277 17.20 -17.20 29.11
C LEU A 277 17.86 -16.02 28.36
N PRO A 278 17.18 -14.87 28.17
CA PRO A 278 17.79 -13.73 27.49
C PRO A 278 19.06 -13.24 28.18
N LEU A 279 19.04 -13.20 29.52
CA LEU A 279 20.20 -12.77 30.30
C LEU A 279 21.37 -13.77 30.23
N THR A 280 21.07 -15.08 30.21
CA THR A 280 22.09 -16.13 30.08
C THR A 280 22.76 -16.09 28.71
N HIS A 281 21.96 -15.88 27.64
CA HIS A 281 22.47 -15.67 26.30
C HIS A 281 23.37 -14.44 26.23
N ASN A 282 22.87 -13.28 26.68
CA ASN A 282 23.60 -12.01 26.54
C ASN A 282 24.90 -12.01 27.36
N LEU A 283 24.90 -12.65 28.54
CA LEU A 283 26.13 -12.88 29.29
C LEU A 283 27.13 -13.75 28.50
N ALA A 284 26.67 -14.81 27.85
CA ALA A 284 27.52 -15.67 27.04
C ALA A 284 28.17 -14.91 25.87
N LEU A 285 27.41 -14.02 25.22
CA LEU A 285 27.90 -13.16 24.15
C LEU A 285 28.97 -12.18 24.65
N ALA A 286 28.72 -11.52 25.79
CA ALA A 286 29.71 -10.64 26.42
C ALA A 286 30.98 -11.38 26.86
N GLU A 287 30.85 -12.62 27.36
CA GLU A 287 31.98 -13.50 27.69
C GLU A 287 32.81 -13.83 26.43
N ARG A 288 32.16 -14.19 25.31
CA ARG A 288 32.81 -14.45 24.01
C ARG A 288 33.59 -13.24 23.48
N LEU A 289 32.95 -12.08 23.47
CA LEU A 289 33.55 -10.84 22.99
C LEU A 289 34.71 -10.32 23.86
N SER A 290 34.85 -10.83 25.09
CA SER A 290 35.94 -10.45 26.01
C SER A 290 37.28 -11.13 25.70
N GLY A 291 37.28 -12.20 24.89
CA GLY A 291 38.48 -12.95 24.50
C GLY A 291 39.09 -13.82 25.62
N GLY A 292 40.19 -14.52 25.29
CA GLY A 292 40.95 -15.36 26.22
C GLY A 292 40.16 -16.52 26.83
N ASP A 293 40.47 -16.88 28.08
CA ASP A 293 39.78 -17.96 28.82
C ASP A 293 38.29 -17.65 29.07
N VAL A 294 37.92 -16.37 29.09
CA VAL A 294 36.53 -15.94 29.29
C VAL A 294 35.68 -16.28 28.06
N ALA A 295 36.25 -16.17 26.86
CA ALA A 295 35.54 -16.52 25.63
C ALA A 295 35.16 -18.01 25.57
N LEU A 296 36.04 -18.88 26.07
CA LEU A 296 35.74 -20.31 26.20
C LEU A 296 34.57 -20.56 27.16
N ALA A 297 34.51 -19.84 28.28
CA ALA A 297 33.40 -19.95 29.22
C ALA A 297 32.06 -19.50 28.60
N GLY A 298 32.09 -18.44 27.78
CA GLY A 298 30.92 -17.98 27.01
C GLY A 298 30.44 -19.02 26.00
N HIS A 299 31.36 -19.63 25.25
CA HIS A 299 31.02 -20.72 24.33
C HIS A 299 30.41 -21.93 25.06
N GLU A 300 31.02 -22.39 26.15
CA GLU A 300 30.45 -23.47 26.98
C GLU A 300 29.08 -23.12 27.57
N ARG A 301 28.82 -21.83 27.84
CA ARG A 301 27.52 -21.37 28.32
C ARG A 301 26.45 -21.46 27.24
N LEU A 302 26.76 -21.08 26.00
CA LEU A 302 25.85 -21.24 24.86
C LEU A 302 25.53 -22.72 24.60
N GLU A 303 26.53 -23.60 24.62
CA GLU A 303 26.35 -25.05 24.49
C GLU A 303 25.39 -25.61 25.55
N ARG A 304 25.58 -25.22 26.81
CA ARG A 304 24.67 -25.61 27.90
C ARG A 304 23.27 -25.03 27.75
N LEU A 305 23.14 -23.83 27.18
CA LEU A 305 21.87 -23.16 26.94
C LEU A 305 21.09 -23.91 25.85
N VAL A 306 21.69 -24.17 24.69
CA VAL A 306 21.07 -24.95 23.59
C VAL A 306 20.73 -26.37 24.01
N ALA A 307 21.60 -27.04 24.79
CA ALA A 307 21.31 -28.38 25.28
C ALA A 307 20.08 -28.45 26.22
N ARG A 308 19.76 -27.36 26.94
CA ARG A 308 18.60 -27.27 27.83
C ARG A 308 17.35 -26.70 27.16
N HIS A 309 17.56 -25.80 26.21
CA HIS A 309 16.53 -25.05 25.49
C HIS A 309 16.82 -25.14 23.99
N PRO A 310 16.59 -26.32 23.38
CA PRO A 310 16.90 -26.55 21.96
C PRO A 310 16.04 -25.70 21.02
N ASP A 311 14.99 -25.08 21.54
CA ASP A 311 14.03 -24.21 20.86
C ASP A 311 14.38 -22.72 20.96
N TYR A 312 15.48 -22.35 21.62
CA TYR A 312 15.95 -20.97 21.75
C TYR A 312 16.96 -20.64 20.65
N LEU A 313 16.47 -20.07 19.54
CA LEU A 313 17.20 -19.98 18.26
C LEU A 313 18.35 -18.99 18.32
N PHE A 314 18.27 -17.92 19.10
CA PHE A 314 19.39 -16.97 19.26
C PHE A 314 20.69 -17.69 19.66
N ALA A 315 20.63 -18.58 20.65
CA ALA A 315 21.83 -19.31 21.09
C ALA A 315 22.34 -20.30 20.04
N ARG A 316 21.45 -20.83 19.19
CA ARG A 316 21.79 -21.75 18.10
C ARG A 316 22.45 -21.01 16.95
N ALA A 317 21.90 -19.87 16.54
CA ALA A 317 22.48 -19.00 15.53
C ALA A 317 23.92 -18.59 15.90
N GLU A 318 24.15 -18.21 17.16
CA GLU A 318 25.49 -17.86 17.66
C GLU A 318 26.50 -19.03 17.63
N LEU A 319 26.06 -20.23 18.00
CA LEU A 319 26.90 -21.42 17.89
C LEU A 319 27.13 -21.80 16.41
N ALA A 320 26.16 -21.57 15.53
CA ALA A 320 26.29 -21.83 14.10
C ALA A 320 27.34 -20.90 13.48
N VAL A 321 27.30 -19.61 13.80
CA VAL A 321 28.36 -18.65 13.39
C VAL A 321 29.74 -19.10 13.87
N THR A 322 29.85 -19.56 15.13
CA THR A 322 31.12 -20.10 15.66
C THR A 322 31.59 -21.33 14.88
N ALA A 323 30.66 -22.21 14.48
CA ALA A 323 30.97 -23.40 13.70
C ALA A 323 31.41 -23.06 12.28
N ILE A 324 30.78 -22.06 11.64
CA ILE A 324 31.17 -21.51 10.33
C ILE A 324 32.61 -20.95 10.40
N GLU A 325 32.92 -20.13 11.41
CA GLU A 325 34.27 -19.59 11.62
C GLU A 325 35.34 -20.69 11.83
N ALA A 326 34.94 -21.84 12.38
CA ALA A 326 35.80 -23.00 12.56
C ALA A 326 35.87 -23.93 11.33
N GLY A 327 35.12 -23.64 10.27
CA GLY A 327 34.99 -24.49 9.07
C GLY A 327 34.16 -25.76 9.26
N ASP A 328 33.35 -25.83 10.32
CA ASP A 328 32.47 -26.97 10.64
C ASP A 328 31.03 -26.72 10.16
N LEU A 329 30.84 -26.68 8.83
CA LEU A 329 29.54 -26.38 8.21
C LEU A 329 28.46 -27.42 8.57
N VAL A 330 28.84 -28.69 8.71
CA VAL A 330 27.90 -29.76 9.11
C VAL A 330 27.29 -29.46 10.48
N ARG A 331 28.09 -28.97 11.43
CA ARG A 331 27.58 -28.57 12.74
C ARG A 331 26.74 -27.30 12.66
N ALA A 332 27.16 -26.31 11.85
CA ALA A 332 26.38 -25.09 11.65
C ALA A 332 24.98 -25.40 11.14
N GLU A 333 24.86 -26.25 10.13
CA GLU A 333 23.58 -26.72 9.57
C GLU A 333 22.75 -27.49 10.61
N ALA A 334 23.37 -28.38 11.39
CA ALA A 334 22.67 -29.09 12.45
C ALA A 334 22.12 -28.12 13.51
N LEU A 335 22.85 -27.03 13.81
CA LEU A 335 22.39 -25.98 14.71
C LEU A 335 21.29 -25.11 14.08
N LEU A 336 21.26 -24.96 12.75
CA LEU A 336 20.24 -24.22 12.01
C LEU A 336 19.08 -25.10 11.50
N ALA A 337 19.04 -26.38 11.86
CA ALA A 337 17.87 -27.22 11.64
C ALA A 337 16.78 -26.86 12.66
N LEU A 338 15.65 -26.30 12.21
CA LEU A 338 14.55 -25.92 13.10
C LEU A 338 14.09 -27.11 13.96
N PRO A 339 13.95 -26.94 15.29
CA PRO A 339 13.48 -28.00 16.16
C PRO A 339 11.99 -28.30 15.91
N ASP A 340 11.65 -29.60 15.95
CA ASP A 340 10.28 -30.08 15.73
C ASP A 340 9.26 -29.32 16.59
N GLY A 341 8.21 -28.79 15.94
CA GLY A 341 7.09 -28.13 16.62
C GLY A 341 7.31 -26.65 16.98
N LYS A 342 8.48 -26.06 16.69
CA LYS A 342 8.67 -24.61 16.81
C LYS A 342 7.96 -23.91 15.65
N ARG A 343 6.78 -23.36 15.93
CA ARG A 343 5.94 -22.67 14.93
C ARG A 343 5.84 -21.16 15.14
N ARG A 344 6.22 -20.63 16.31
CA ARG A 344 6.20 -19.20 16.61
C ARG A 344 7.56 -18.75 17.08
N VAL A 345 8.08 -17.70 16.47
CA VAL A 345 9.40 -17.13 16.77
C VAL A 345 9.26 -15.61 16.88
N HIS A 346 10.09 -15.01 17.72
CA HIS A 346 10.17 -13.56 17.74
C HIS A 346 10.84 -13.06 16.46
N VAL A 347 10.43 -11.92 15.93
CA VAL A 347 10.96 -11.39 14.66
C VAL A 347 12.50 -11.24 14.67
N LEU A 348 13.07 -10.73 15.78
CA LEU A 348 14.54 -10.66 15.95
C LEU A 348 15.21 -12.05 16.08
N GLU A 349 14.50 -13.03 16.63
CA GLU A 349 15.01 -14.41 16.76
C GLU A 349 15.09 -15.08 15.39
N TRP A 350 14.09 -14.84 14.55
CA TRP A 350 14.11 -15.23 13.14
C TRP A 350 15.23 -14.53 12.38
N GLY A 351 15.37 -13.20 12.49
CA GLY A 351 16.41 -12.46 11.77
C GLY A 351 17.82 -12.95 12.10
N ALA A 352 18.13 -13.18 13.38
CA ALA A 352 19.43 -13.75 13.79
C ALA A 352 19.66 -15.16 13.21
N PHE A 353 18.61 -15.97 13.11
CA PHE A 353 18.67 -17.31 12.54
C PHE A 353 18.86 -17.27 11.02
N ALA A 354 18.12 -16.42 10.32
CA ALA A 354 18.25 -16.18 8.88
C ALA A 354 19.64 -15.65 8.51
N ALA A 355 20.17 -14.68 9.27
CA ALA A 355 21.53 -14.15 9.07
C ALA A 355 22.61 -15.24 9.22
N ALA A 356 22.43 -16.16 10.19
CA ALA A 356 23.33 -17.29 10.35
C ALA A 356 23.21 -18.31 9.20
N SER A 357 22.01 -18.53 8.67
CA SER A 357 21.77 -19.36 7.47
C SER A 357 22.40 -18.76 6.22
N GLY A 358 22.30 -17.44 6.02
CA GLY A 358 22.95 -16.75 4.91
C GLY A 358 24.47 -16.89 4.97
N ARG A 359 25.07 -16.86 6.17
CA ARG A 359 26.50 -17.15 6.34
C ARG A 359 26.88 -18.60 6.02
N VAL A 360 25.98 -19.58 6.19
CA VAL A 360 26.20 -20.95 5.69
C VAL A 360 26.16 -20.97 4.16
N ALA A 361 25.22 -20.25 3.53
CA ALA A 361 25.14 -20.12 2.08
C ALA A 361 26.42 -19.52 1.49
N LEU A 362 26.88 -18.39 2.02
CA LEU A 362 28.18 -17.79 1.66
C LEU A 362 29.34 -18.79 1.83
N ALA A 363 29.40 -19.50 2.95
CA ALA A 363 30.47 -20.48 3.19
C ALA A 363 30.43 -21.68 2.21
N ARG A 364 29.31 -21.91 1.51
CA ARG A 364 29.15 -22.89 0.44
C ARG A 364 29.39 -22.30 -0.96
N GLY A 365 29.52 -20.98 -1.08
CA GLY A 365 29.59 -20.29 -2.37
C GLY A 365 28.24 -20.07 -3.05
N ASP A 366 27.17 -20.06 -2.25
CA ASP A 366 25.81 -19.78 -2.69
C ASP A 366 25.47 -18.34 -2.28
N VAL A 367 25.87 -17.38 -3.13
CA VAL A 367 25.73 -15.94 -2.86
C VAL A 367 24.28 -15.51 -3.01
N ASP A 368 23.61 -15.95 -4.09
CA ASP A 368 22.20 -15.68 -4.36
C ASP A 368 21.30 -16.07 -3.18
N ALA A 369 21.49 -17.27 -2.59
CA ALA A 369 20.71 -17.67 -1.42
C ALA A 369 21.02 -16.83 -0.16
N ALA A 370 22.22 -16.25 -0.06
CA ALA A 370 22.56 -15.33 1.01
C ALA A 370 21.94 -13.94 0.80
N GLU A 371 21.90 -13.43 -0.43
CA GLU A 371 21.23 -12.17 -0.79
C GLU A 371 19.72 -12.28 -0.61
N ALA A 372 19.07 -13.36 -1.07
CA ALA A 372 17.64 -13.59 -0.82
C ALA A 372 17.30 -13.65 0.68
N LEU A 373 18.21 -14.19 1.52
CA LEU A 373 18.06 -14.14 2.97
C LEU A 373 18.31 -12.75 3.55
N LEU A 374 19.19 -11.95 2.95
CA LEU A 374 19.46 -10.57 3.35
C LEU A 374 18.25 -9.68 3.05
N ASP A 375 17.67 -9.79 1.85
CA ASP A 375 16.47 -9.08 1.41
C ASP A 375 15.29 -9.41 2.31
N GLY A 376 15.03 -10.70 2.56
CA GLY A 376 13.97 -11.11 3.46
C GLY A 376 14.15 -10.53 4.88
N ILE A 377 15.40 -10.40 5.37
CA ILE A 377 15.68 -9.73 6.65
C ILE A 377 15.39 -8.23 6.54
N GLY A 378 15.78 -7.58 5.43
CA GLY A 378 15.51 -6.18 5.14
C GLY A 378 14.02 -5.88 5.17
N ASP A 379 13.22 -6.66 4.45
CA ASP A 379 11.76 -6.51 4.39
C ASP A 379 11.09 -6.69 5.75
N THR A 380 11.61 -7.62 6.56
CA THR A 380 10.97 -7.99 7.83
C THR A 380 11.41 -7.11 9.01
N LEU A 381 12.68 -6.69 9.06
CA LEU A 381 13.30 -6.03 10.21
C LEU A 381 13.89 -4.64 9.91
N GLY A 382 13.96 -4.26 8.64
CA GLY A 382 14.70 -3.08 8.17
C GLY A 382 16.21 -3.33 8.05
N SER A 383 16.84 -2.57 7.14
CA SER A 383 18.28 -2.57 6.88
C SER A 383 19.12 -2.15 8.12
N GLU A 384 18.53 -1.37 9.02
CA GLU A 384 19.17 -0.96 10.29
C GLU A 384 19.16 -2.03 11.39
N SER A 385 18.59 -3.21 11.11
CA SER A 385 18.58 -4.29 12.10
C SER A 385 19.98 -4.89 12.28
N ALA A 386 20.29 -5.33 13.51
CA ALA A 386 21.58 -5.99 13.77
C ALA A 386 21.80 -7.27 12.94
N PRO A 387 20.78 -8.12 12.69
CA PRO A 387 20.94 -9.27 11.80
C PRO A 387 21.22 -8.89 10.34
N TYR A 388 20.55 -7.87 9.80
CA TYR A 388 20.78 -7.39 8.43
C TYR A 388 22.24 -6.97 8.24
N ARG A 389 22.70 -5.97 9.01
CA ARG A 389 24.08 -5.46 8.94
C ARG A 389 25.13 -6.56 9.17
N ALA A 390 24.80 -7.59 9.93
CA ALA A 390 25.71 -8.70 10.19
C ALA A 390 25.84 -9.65 8.98
N LEU A 391 24.78 -9.86 8.20
CA LEU A 391 24.82 -10.66 6.98
C LEU A 391 25.34 -9.81 5.80
N ASP A 392 24.87 -8.58 5.66
CA ASP A 392 25.34 -7.57 4.70
C ASP A 392 26.87 -7.42 4.71
N ALA A 393 27.44 -7.12 5.89
CA ALA A 393 28.89 -7.05 6.05
C ALA A 393 29.62 -8.40 5.84
N ALA A 394 28.91 -9.54 5.76
CA ALA A 394 29.48 -10.82 5.38
C ALA A 394 29.42 -11.03 3.86
N VAL A 395 28.35 -10.59 3.19
CA VAL A 395 28.21 -10.52 1.72
C VAL A 395 29.28 -9.58 1.15
N ASP A 396 29.41 -8.36 1.67
CA ASP A 396 30.44 -7.38 1.27
C ASP A 396 31.89 -7.89 1.35
N ARG A 397 32.15 -8.79 2.31
CA ARG A 397 33.49 -9.38 2.52
C ARG A 397 33.70 -10.64 1.70
N TYR A 398 32.66 -11.14 1.03
CA TYR A 398 32.76 -12.28 0.14
C TYR A 398 33.53 -11.85 -1.11
N PRO A 399 34.72 -12.41 -1.39
CA PRO A 399 35.49 -11.98 -2.54
C PRO A 399 34.85 -12.47 -3.84
N ASP A 400 34.56 -11.57 -4.77
CA ASP A 400 34.03 -11.86 -6.11
C ASP A 400 34.85 -12.94 -6.86
N ASP A 401 36.16 -13.02 -6.55
CA ASP A 401 37.12 -13.92 -7.21
C ASP A 401 37.15 -15.36 -6.64
N LEU A 402 36.45 -15.64 -5.53
CA LEU A 402 36.36 -16.99 -4.97
C LEU A 402 35.20 -17.75 -5.62
N GLY A 403 35.37 -18.13 -6.89
CA GLY A 403 34.50 -19.12 -7.53
C GLY A 403 34.33 -20.38 -6.65
N PRO A 404 33.21 -21.10 -6.78
CA PRO A 404 32.75 -22.10 -5.81
C PRO A 404 33.89 -23.02 -5.40
N VAL A 405 34.19 -23.04 -4.10
CA VAL A 405 35.27 -23.86 -3.53
C VAL A 405 34.95 -25.31 -3.86
N ALA A 406 35.66 -25.85 -4.85
CA ALA A 406 35.45 -27.16 -5.46
C ALA A 406 34.96 -28.20 -4.45
N ALA A 407 33.66 -28.49 -4.50
CA ALA A 407 33.11 -29.71 -3.96
C ALA A 407 33.87 -30.86 -4.65
N ALA A 408 34.57 -31.65 -3.84
CA ALA A 408 35.47 -32.69 -4.31
C ALA A 408 34.83 -33.58 -5.39
N ASP A 409 35.46 -33.59 -6.57
CA ASP A 409 35.44 -34.56 -7.67
C ASP A 409 34.32 -35.62 -7.59
N PHE A 410 33.17 -35.31 -8.15
CA PHE A 410 32.31 -36.32 -8.78
C PHE A 410 32.54 -36.23 -10.29
N ASP A 411 33.42 -37.11 -10.77
CA ASP A 411 33.57 -37.43 -12.19
C ASP A 411 32.21 -37.93 -12.72
N ASP A 412 31.52 -37.12 -13.50
CA ASP A 412 30.60 -37.62 -14.52
C ASP A 412 30.94 -36.91 -15.84
N ASP A 413 31.60 -37.67 -16.70
CA ASP A 413 31.87 -37.37 -18.10
C ASP A 413 30.53 -37.14 -18.83
N PHE A 414 30.16 -35.88 -19.04
CA PHE A 414 29.19 -35.51 -20.07
C PHE A 414 29.81 -34.46 -20.99
N ASP A 415 30.45 -34.97 -22.04
CA ASP A 415 30.75 -34.22 -23.25
C ASP A 415 29.43 -33.73 -23.87
N ASP A 416 29.17 -32.41 -23.83
CA ASP A 416 28.31 -31.78 -24.84
C ASP A 416 29.06 -30.59 -25.45
N ASP A 417 29.54 -30.84 -26.67
CA ASP A 417 30.10 -29.86 -27.58
C ASP A 417 28.97 -28.95 -28.08
N THR A 418 28.82 -27.77 -27.50
CA THR A 418 28.20 -26.64 -28.20
C THR A 418 29.15 -25.45 -28.21
N ASP A 419 29.88 -25.37 -29.32
CA ASP A 419 30.43 -24.13 -29.85
C ASP A 419 29.28 -23.12 -30.02
N ASP A 420 29.22 -22.10 -29.17
CA ASP A 420 28.46 -20.87 -29.46
C ASP A 420 29.39 -19.66 -29.39
N ASP A 421 29.38 -18.90 -30.47
CA ASP A 421 30.31 -17.83 -30.79
C ASP A 421 30.00 -16.60 -29.92
N GLY A 422 30.96 -16.27 -29.04
CA GLY A 422 30.90 -15.08 -28.20
C GLY A 422 30.75 -13.78 -28.99
N ALA A 423 29.56 -13.19 -28.93
CA ALA A 423 29.34 -11.77 -29.11
C ALA A 423 29.39 -11.12 -27.71
N ALA A 424 30.41 -10.29 -27.49
CA ALA A 424 30.52 -9.44 -26.31
C ALA A 424 29.32 -8.48 -26.29
N PHE A 425 28.39 -8.71 -25.37
CA PHE A 425 27.49 -7.69 -24.84
C PHE A 425 28.18 -7.14 -23.60
N ASP A 426 28.56 -5.86 -23.68
CA ASP A 426 28.81 -5.02 -22.50
C ASP A 426 27.45 -4.86 -21.83
N ASP A 427 27.26 -5.53 -20.69
CA ASP A 427 26.16 -5.26 -19.77
C ASP A 427 26.47 -3.93 -19.07
N ALA A 428 25.92 -2.86 -19.62
CA ALA A 428 25.70 -1.64 -18.87
C ALA A 428 24.48 -1.93 -17.97
N GLU A 429 24.73 -2.04 -16.68
CA GLU A 429 23.69 -2.15 -15.65
C GLU A 429 22.84 -0.87 -15.68
N ASP A 430 21.59 -1.03 -16.10
CA ASP A 430 20.52 -0.05 -16.00
C ASP A 430 20.06 0.04 -14.53
N ASP A 431 20.83 0.75 -13.70
CA ASP A 431 20.31 1.39 -12.49
C ASP A 431 19.62 2.70 -12.92
N ASP A 432 18.34 2.61 -13.31
CA ASP A 432 17.46 3.76 -13.58
C ASP A 432 17.03 4.47 -12.29
N ASP A 433 18.00 4.74 -11.40
CA ASP A 433 17.86 5.84 -10.46
C ASP A 433 18.09 7.11 -11.27
N VAL A 434 17.10 8.01 -11.33
CA VAL A 434 17.16 9.27 -12.10
C VAL A 434 18.22 10.17 -11.45
N SER A 435 19.48 9.86 -11.71
CA SER A 435 20.64 10.57 -11.18
C SER A 435 20.58 11.98 -11.74
N LEU A 436 20.30 12.93 -10.86
CA LEU A 436 20.45 14.35 -11.14
C LEU A 436 21.83 14.53 -11.77
N ALA A 437 21.86 14.94 -13.04
CA ALA A 437 23.10 15.03 -13.81
C ALA A 437 24.19 15.73 -12.99
N ALA A 438 25.35 15.08 -12.86
CA ALA A 438 26.46 15.61 -12.06
C ALA A 438 26.75 17.07 -12.45
N VAL A 439 26.99 17.92 -11.44
CA VAL A 439 27.35 19.32 -11.68
C VAL A 439 28.62 19.35 -12.52
N PRO A 440 28.61 19.96 -13.73
CA PRO A 440 29.78 19.97 -14.60
C PRO A 440 30.92 20.69 -13.90
N ASP A 441 32.14 20.19 -14.11
CA ASP A 441 33.30 20.84 -13.52
C ASP A 441 33.59 22.20 -14.21
N ARG A 442 34.52 22.97 -13.64
CA ARG A 442 34.81 24.32 -14.17
C ARG A 442 35.38 24.30 -15.59
N ASP A 443 36.15 23.27 -15.94
CA ASP A 443 36.76 23.18 -17.27
C ASP A 443 35.68 22.79 -18.29
N GLU A 444 34.79 21.85 -17.94
CA GLU A 444 33.63 21.47 -18.74
C GLU A 444 32.70 22.66 -19.01
N LEU A 445 32.36 23.44 -17.97
CA LEU A 445 31.52 24.62 -18.10
C LEU A 445 32.17 25.69 -19.00
N MET A 446 33.49 25.84 -18.95
CA MET A 446 34.23 26.76 -19.83
C MET A 446 34.20 26.35 -21.31
N GLU A 447 34.17 25.04 -21.58
CA GLU A 447 34.14 24.48 -22.93
C GLU A 447 32.73 24.49 -23.56
N MET A 448 31.69 24.62 -22.74
CA MET A 448 30.31 24.69 -23.21
C MET A 448 30.05 25.92 -24.12
N PRO A 449 29.25 25.76 -25.19
CA PRO A 449 28.91 26.87 -26.07
C PRO A 449 28.12 27.95 -25.33
N THR A 450 28.35 29.22 -25.67
CA THR A 450 27.50 30.32 -25.19
C THR A 450 26.23 30.39 -26.02
N LEU A 451 25.08 30.22 -25.37
CA LEU A 451 23.75 30.36 -25.94
C LEU A 451 23.38 31.85 -26.07
N ASP A 452 22.51 32.19 -27.03
CA ASP A 452 21.95 33.54 -27.14
C ASP A 452 20.72 33.70 -26.24
N GLU A 453 20.89 33.36 -24.96
CA GLU A 453 19.83 33.32 -23.97
C GLU A 453 20.15 34.15 -22.74
N HIS A 454 19.09 34.62 -22.09
CA HIS A 454 19.15 35.15 -20.74
C HIS A 454 18.27 34.30 -19.84
N TRP A 455 18.78 34.03 -18.66
CA TRP A 455 18.10 33.26 -17.64
C TRP A 455 17.76 34.16 -16.45
N CYS A 456 16.77 33.73 -15.69
CA CYS A 456 16.42 34.29 -14.40
C CYS A 456 16.30 33.16 -13.38
N ILE A 457 16.61 33.49 -12.13
CA ILE A 457 16.55 32.56 -11.01
C ILE A 457 15.51 33.07 -10.02
N ALA A 458 14.68 32.17 -9.53
CA ALA A 458 13.77 32.45 -8.43
C ALA A 458 13.98 31.44 -7.30
N LEU A 459 13.96 31.95 -6.07
CA LEU A 459 14.14 31.19 -4.84
C LEU A 459 12.89 31.35 -3.96
N ARG A 460 12.30 30.26 -3.47
CA ARG A 460 11.22 30.32 -2.48
C ARG A 460 11.30 29.17 -1.48
N PRO A 461 10.94 29.40 -0.21
CA PRO A 461 10.64 28.30 0.69
C PRO A 461 9.41 27.56 0.16
N THR A 462 9.41 26.22 0.22
CA THR A 462 8.31 25.38 -0.26
C THR A 462 7.60 24.70 0.90
N VAL A 463 7.99 23.46 1.22
CA VAL A 463 7.33 22.65 2.23
C VAL A 463 8.29 22.16 3.28
N PHE A 464 7.70 21.76 4.39
CA PHE A 464 8.40 20.92 5.33
C PHE A 464 8.47 19.52 4.74
N MET A 465 9.68 19.06 4.42
CA MET A 465 9.92 17.67 4.11
C MET A 465 10.34 16.95 5.41
N ILE A 466 9.76 15.78 5.64
CA ILE A 466 10.26 14.85 6.66
C ILE A 466 11.23 13.94 5.90
N GLY A 467 12.53 14.20 6.08
CA GLY A 467 13.58 13.35 5.53
C GLY A 467 13.82 12.12 6.39
N GLU A 468 15.03 11.57 6.33
CA GLU A 468 15.48 10.52 7.25
C GLU A 468 15.51 10.97 8.72
N ASP A 469 15.67 12.28 8.94
CA ASP A 469 15.50 12.88 10.25
C ASP A 469 14.01 13.12 10.56
N PRO A 470 13.54 12.77 11.77
CA PRO A 470 12.13 12.89 12.14
C PRO A 470 11.67 14.35 12.33
N GLU A 471 12.59 15.32 12.28
CA GLU A 471 12.26 16.73 12.39
C GLU A 471 11.94 17.31 11.00
N PRO A 472 10.72 17.84 10.79
CA PRO A 472 10.35 18.45 9.52
C PRO A 472 11.27 19.64 9.22
N THR A 473 11.95 19.60 8.08
CA THR A 473 12.87 20.66 7.64
C THR A 473 12.23 21.48 6.53
N LEU A 474 12.22 22.81 6.68
CA LEU A 474 11.70 23.71 5.64
C LEU A 474 12.65 23.69 4.44
N THR A 475 12.18 23.17 3.32
CA THR A 475 12.98 23.13 2.09
C THR A 475 12.82 24.40 1.27
N TRP A 476 13.84 24.70 0.49
CA TRP A 476 13.88 25.79 -0.47
C TRP A 476 13.90 25.24 -1.88
N LEU A 477 13.14 25.88 -2.77
CA LEU A 477 13.07 25.56 -4.19
C LEU A 477 13.75 26.68 -4.97
N GLY A 478 14.76 26.31 -5.74
CA GLY A 478 15.42 27.17 -6.70
C GLY A 478 15.08 26.73 -8.12
N ALA A 479 14.68 27.66 -8.98
CA ALA A 479 14.50 27.35 -10.41
C ALA A 479 15.24 28.34 -11.29
N VAL A 480 15.80 27.81 -12.38
CA VAL A 480 16.39 28.57 -13.48
C VAL A 480 15.43 28.52 -14.66
N ALA A 481 15.02 29.68 -15.17
CA ALA A 481 14.16 29.76 -16.35
C ALA A 481 14.68 30.79 -17.34
N THR A 482 14.43 30.58 -18.62
CA THR A 482 14.69 31.54 -19.70
C THR A 482 13.68 32.69 -19.68
N ASP A 483 13.97 33.77 -20.41
CA ASP A 483 13.10 34.95 -20.53
C ASP A 483 11.68 34.64 -21.06
N ASP A 484 11.50 33.56 -21.82
CA ASP A 484 10.21 33.09 -22.35
C ASP A 484 9.46 32.13 -21.41
N GLY A 485 10.01 31.86 -20.23
CA GLY A 485 9.37 31.04 -19.19
C GLY A 485 9.64 29.54 -19.29
N PHE A 486 10.57 29.12 -20.15
CA PHE A 486 11.01 27.72 -20.17
C PHE A 486 11.91 27.45 -18.97
N VAL A 487 11.49 26.54 -18.09
CA VAL A 487 12.25 26.14 -16.90
C VAL A 487 13.36 25.19 -17.34
N ARG A 488 14.61 25.65 -17.19
CA ARG A 488 15.81 24.88 -17.51
C ARG A 488 16.09 23.84 -16.45
N LEU A 489 15.99 24.21 -15.18
CA LEU A 489 16.28 23.33 -14.06
C LEU A 489 15.54 23.79 -12.81
N VAL A 490 15.23 22.83 -11.96
CA VAL A 490 14.72 23.05 -10.61
C VAL A 490 15.56 22.21 -9.65
N ASN A 491 15.92 22.78 -8.50
CA ASN A 491 16.51 22.05 -7.39
C ASN A 491 15.75 22.33 -6.09
N VAL A 492 15.74 21.35 -5.17
CA VAL A 492 15.19 21.45 -3.82
C VAL A 492 16.33 21.25 -2.83
N GLU A 493 16.52 22.19 -1.91
CA GLU A 493 17.52 22.10 -0.85
C GLU A 493 16.87 22.19 0.54
N ALA A 494 17.49 21.57 1.54
CA ALA A 494 17.00 21.60 2.93
C ALA A 494 17.30 22.95 3.63
N GLU A 495 18.24 23.72 3.08
CA GLU A 495 18.64 25.04 3.58
C GLU A 495 18.37 26.11 2.52
N ASP A 496 18.44 27.39 2.91
CA ASP A 496 18.32 28.50 1.97
C ASP A 496 19.51 28.49 1.00
N PHE A 497 19.31 28.96 -0.24
CA PHE A 497 20.34 28.94 -1.28
C PHE A 497 21.39 30.02 -1.00
N ASP A 498 22.64 29.60 -0.82
CA ASP A 498 23.79 30.50 -0.86
C ASP A 498 24.32 30.67 -2.30
N ALA A 499 25.38 31.48 -2.45
CA ALA A 499 25.97 31.74 -3.77
C ALA A 499 26.59 30.49 -4.42
N ASP A 500 27.10 29.54 -3.63
CA ASP A 500 27.72 28.31 -4.13
C ASP A 500 26.64 27.31 -4.58
N SER A 501 25.53 27.17 -3.84
CA SER A 501 24.35 26.41 -4.27
C SER A 501 23.73 27.00 -5.55
N LEU A 502 23.62 28.33 -5.63
CA LEU A 502 23.16 29.02 -6.86
C LEU A 502 24.10 28.78 -8.05
N TYR A 503 25.41 28.76 -7.81
CA TYR A 503 26.39 28.43 -8.84
C TYR A 503 26.19 27.00 -9.35
N ALA A 504 26.04 26.02 -8.45
CA ALA A 504 25.79 24.63 -8.81
C ALA A 504 24.51 24.47 -9.63
N LEU A 505 23.42 25.13 -9.20
CA LEU A 505 22.15 25.16 -9.93
C LEU A 505 22.30 25.71 -11.36
N VAL A 506 23.02 26.82 -11.54
CA VAL A 506 23.26 27.39 -12.89
C VAL A 506 24.16 26.48 -13.73
N ALA A 507 25.22 25.92 -13.14
CA ALA A 507 26.14 25.03 -13.83
C ALA A 507 25.42 23.77 -14.34
N GLN A 508 24.59 23.16 -13.50
CA GLN A 508 23.78 22.00 -13.88
C GLN A 508 22.73 22.35 -14.95
N ALA A 509 22.13 23.54 -14.88
CA ALA A 509 21.23 24.04 -15.94
C ALA A 509 21.94 24.21 -17.29
N CYS A 510 23.27 24.49 -17.30
CA CYS A 510 24.08 24.53 -18.52
C CYS A 510 24.34 23.14 -19.11
N ALA A 511 24.37 22.08 -18.30
CA ALA A 511 24.73 20.73 -18.76
C ALA A 511 23.62 19.99 -19.53
N GLY A 512 22.36 20.43 -19.43
CA GLY A 512 21.26 19.79 -20.17
C GLY A 512 19.87 19.96 -19.60
N GLY A 513 19.71 20.45 -18.36
CA GLY A 513 18.41 20.76 -17.78
C GLY A 513 17.38 19.61 -17.79
N MET A 514 16.12 19.94 -17.49
CA MET A 514 15.00 19.00 -17.70
C MET A 514 14.71 18.88 -19.20
N VAL A 515 14.69 17.63 -19.70
CA VAL A 515 14.21 17.13 -21.01
C VAL A 515 14.32 18.12 -22.20
N ALA A 516 15.29 17.85 -23.08
CA ALA A 516 15.44 18.41 -24.45
C ALA A 516 15.98 19.84 -24.60
N ALA A 517 16.56 20.44 -23.56
CA ALA A 517 17.23 21.73 -23.67
C ALA A 517 18.67 21.57 -24.21
N GLU A 518 19.09 22.40 -25.18
CA GLU A 518 20.46 22.36 -25.69
C GLU A 518 21.45 22.75 -24.56
N PRO A 519 22.51 21.95 -24.29
CA PRO A 519 23.55 22.31 -23.34
C PRO A 519 24.28 23.59 -23.76
N GLY A 520 24.54 24.47 -22.81
CA GLY A 520 25.27 25.70 -23.06
C GLY A 520 25.10 26.75 -21.96
N ARG A 521 26.01 27.73 -21.97
CA ARG A 521 26.06 28.84 -21.02
C ARG A 521 25.15 29.99 -21.45
N PRO A 522 24.37 30.62 -20.57
CA PRO A 522 23.64 31.84 -20.89
C PRO A 522 24.61 33.03 -21.06
N LYS A 523 24.16 34.13 -21.65
CA LYS A 523 24.92 35.40 -21.61
C LYS A 523 24.69 36.17 -20.32
N LEU A 524 23.50 36.01 -19.73
CA LEU A 524 23.02 36.83 -18.64
C LEU A 524 22.17 35.98 -17.69
N VAL A 525 22.39 36.14 -16.40
CA VAL A 525 21.55 35.59 -15.32
C VAL A 525 20.97 36.74 -14.51
N ARG A 526 19.66 36.68 -14.21
CA ARG A 526 18.94 37.66 -13.40
C ARG A 526 18.51 37.08 -12.06
N LEU A 527 18.73 37.83 -10.98
CA LEU A 527 18.27 37.50 -9.62
C LEU A 527 17.54 38.71 -9.03
N ASP A 528 16.59 38.52 -8.11
CA ASP A 528 15.89 39.61 -7.42
C ASP A 528 16.59 40.06 -6.13
N ASP A 529 17.45 39.21 -5.56
CA ASP A 529 18.30 39.53 -4.40
C ASP A 529 19.63 40.21 -4.81
N PRO A 530 19.91 41.44 -4.37
CA PRO A 530 21.10 42.18 -4.76
C PRO A 530 22.42 41.66 -4.15
N ASP A 531 22.35 41.06 -2.96
CA ASP A 531 23.54 40.58 -2.25
C ASP A 531 23.98 39.25 -2.88
N LEU A 532 23.06 38.30 -3.05
CA LEU A 532 23.31 37.03 -3.76
C LEU A 532 23.71 37.26 -5.23
N ALA A 533 23.11 38.25 -5.92
CA ALA A 533 23.50 38.58 -7.29
C ALA A 533 24.97 39.03 -7.38
N SER A 534 25.45 39.79 -6.38
CA SER A 534 26.83 40.26 -6.35
C SER A 534 27.81 39.11 -6.11
N GLU A 535 27.48 38.18 -5.21
CA GLU A 535 28.32 37.02 -4.90
C GLU A 535 28.35 36.03 -6.07
N LEU A 536 27.18 35.71 -6.64
CA LEU A 536 27.06 34.86 -7.82
C LEU A 536 27.78 35.45 -9.04
N ALA A 537 27.81 36.78 -9.19
CA ALA A 537 28.58 37.45 -10.25
C ALA A 537 30.07 37.14 -10.18
N GLU A 538 30.66 37.06 -8.98
CA GLU A 538 32.08 36.73 -8.81
C GLU A 538 32.37 35.28 -9.20
N LEU A 539 31.45 34.36 -8.89
CA LEU A 539 31.56 32.94 -9.22
C LEU A 539 31.39 32.68 -10.72
N LEU A 540 30.49 33.40 -11.39
CA LEU A 540 30.15 33.20 -12.80
C LEU A 540 31.00 34.02 -13.79
N ALA A 541 31.70 35.07 -13.32
CA ALA A 541 32.55 35.92 -14.16
C ALA A 541 33.62 35.17 -14.99
N PRO A 542 34.29 34.10 -14.49
CA PRO A 542 35.25 33.35 -15.29
C PRO A 542 34.66 32.71 -16.56
N PHE A 543 33.35 32.46 -16.57
CA PHE A 543 32.64 31.78 -17.66
C PHE A 543 31.98 32.76 -18.65
N ASP A 544 32.31 34.05 -18.58
CA ASP A 544 31.71 35.11 -19.40
C ASP A 544 30.17 35.18 -19.29
N ILE A 545 29.62 34.87 -18.12
CA ILE A 545 28.18 34.98 -17.80
C ILE A 545 27.99 36.23 -16.93
N ASP A 546 27.24 37.21 -17.43
CA ASP A 546 26.90 38.40 -16.65
C ASP A 546 25.79 38.08 -15.63
N VAL A 547 25.88 38.63 -14.41
CA VAL A 547 24.81 38.54 -13.40
C VAL A 547 24.30 39.94 -13.08
N VAL A 548 22.97 40.13 -13.12
CA VAL A 548 22.35 41.43 -12.82
C VAL A 548 21.13 41.27 -11.91
N VAL A 549 20.86 42.31 -11.12
CA VAL A 549 19.60 42.40 -10.36
C VAL A 549 18.47 42.78 -11.32
N GLY A 550 17.39 41.99 -11.35
CA GLY A 550 16.31 42.20 -12.31
C GLY A 550 15.03 41.45 -12.00
N ASP A 551 14.08 41.53 -12.93
CA ASP A 551 12.82 40.81 -12.86
C ASP A 551 13.04 39.29 -13.04
N THR A 552 12.45 38.49 -12.17
CA THR A 552 12.56 37.02 -12.12
C THR A 552 11.21 36.33 -12.29
N GLU A 553 10.16 37.05 -12.70
CA GLU A 553 8.80 36.51 -12.84
C GLU A 553 8.70 35.20 -13.65
N PRO A 554 9.45 34.99 -14.76
CA PRO A 554 9.38 33.71 -15.48
C PRO A 554 9.80 32.51 -14.63
N ALA A 555 10.91 32.60 -13.88
CA ALA A 555 11.33 31.56 -12.96
C ALA A 555 10.37 31.45 -11.76
N LEU A 556 9.89 32.59 -11.25
CA LEU A 556 8.98 32.63 -10.11
C LEU A 556 7.63 31.98 -10.41
N ALA A 557 7.13 32.10 -11.64
CA ALA A 557 5.93 31.39 -12.09
C ALA A 557 6.12 29.87 -12.04
N GLY A 558 7.28 29.37 -12.50
CA GLY A 558 7.65 27.96 -12.41
C GLY A 558 7.76 27.47 -10.96
N VAL A 559 8.49 28.21 -10.12
CA VAL A 559 8.62 27.92 -8.68
C VAL A 559 7.27 27.89 -7.98
N ARG A 560 6.36 28.83 -8.26
CA ARG A 560 5.00 28.82 -7.68
C ARG A 560 4.21 27.60 -8.11
N SER A 561 4.18 27.31 -9.41
CA SER A 561 3.44 26.15 -9.94
C SER A 561 3.96 24.84 -9.39
N LEU A 562 5.28 24.71 -9.21
CA LEU A 562 5.89 23.50 -8.68
C LEU A 562 5.79 23.41 -7.16
N ALA A 563 5.88 24.53 -6.42
CA ALA A 563 5.63 24.55 -4.98
C ALA A 563 4.16 24.19 -4.66
N GLU A 564 3.22 24.63 -5.50
CA GLU A 564 1.82 24.21 -5.43
C GLU A 564 1.67 22.70 -5.68
N ALA A 565 2.42 22.14 -6.64
CA ALA A 565 2.38 20.72 -6.98
C ALA A 565 3.07 19.81 -5.93
N LEU A 566 4.27 20.18 -5.47
CA LEU A 566 5.07 19.39 -4.52
C LEU A 566 4.53 19.47 -3.10
N GLY A 567 3.88 20.58 -2.76
CA GLY A 567 3.70 20.94 -1.37
C GLY A 567 2.28 20.99 -0.84
N GLY A 568 1.28 20.97 -1.71
CA GLY A 568 -0.03 21.49 -1.32
C GLY A 568 0.03 22.94 -0.76
N GLY A 569 1.17 23.63 -0.95
CA GLY A 569 1.57 24.90 -0.30
C GLY A 569 1.55 24.87 1.24
N VAL A 570 2.19 25.86 1.89
CA VAL A 570 1.61 26.36 3.15
C VAL A 570 0.20 26.76 2.79
N PRO A 571 -0.84 26.11 3.34
CA PRO A 571 -2.19 26.39 2.92
C PRO A 571 -2.43 27.90 3.02
N SER A 572 -2.95 28.51 1.94
CA SER A 572 -3.07 29.98 1.85
C SER A 572 -3.75 30.62 3.07
N TRP A 573 -4.61 29.86 3.77
CA TRP A 573 -5.26 30.29 5.00
C TRP A 573 -4.33 30.42 6.22
N LEU A 574 -3.19 29.72 6.27
CA LEU A 574 -2.12 29.92 7.23
C LEU A 574 -1.22 31.08 6.83
N ALA A 575 -0.90 31.20 5.53
CA ALA A 575 -0.08 32.29 5.01
C ALA A 575 -0.76 33.67 5.17
N ASP A 576 -2.09 33.71 5.07
CA ASP A 576 -2.91 34.93 5.28
C ASP A 576 -3.16 35.23 6.77
N ALA A 577 -2.78 34.34 7.70
CA ALA A 577 -3.07 34.49 9.11
C ALA A 577 -1.98 35.25 9.86
N GLU A 578 -2.38 36.01 10.88
CA GLU A 578 -1.43 36.66 11.80
C GLU A 578 -0.56 35.60 12.50
N ASP A 579 0.75 35.86 12.61
CA ASP A 579 1.74 34.94 13.21
C ASP A 579 1.31 34.39 14.58
N GLU A 580 0.66 35.22 15.40
CA GLU A 580 0.16 34.82 16.73
C GLU A 580 -0.92 33.71 16.63
N HIS A 581 -1.78 33.75 15.62
CA HIS A 581 -2.79 32.72 15.41
C HIS A 581 -2.20 31.43 14.84
N VAL A 582 -1.17 31.55 14.00
CA VAL A 582 -0.44 30.39 13.46
C VAL A 582 0.31 29.68 14.58
N ALA A 583 1.05 30.43 15.42
CA ALA A 583 1.75 29.89 16.58
C ALA A 583 0.78 29.20 17.55
N ALA A 584 -0.34 29.86 17.89
CA ALA A 584 -1.35 29.27 18.77
C ALA A 584 -2.01 28.00 18.18
N PHE A 585 -2.14 27.91 16.85
CA PHE A 585 -2.61 26.72 16.18
C PHE A 585 -1.63 25.55 16.34
N PHE A 586 -0.35 25.77 16.08
CA PHE A 586 0.67 24.72 16.25
C PHE A 586 0.83 24.29 17.72
N ASP A 587 0.85 25.24 18.67
CA ASP A 587 0.86 24.91 20.11
C ASP A 587 -0.33 24.01 20.51
N ALA A 588 -1.50 24.26 19.92
CA ALA A 588 -2.69 23.44 20.17
C ALA A 588 -2.59 22.06 19.51
N VAL A 589 -2.01 21.98 18.31
CA VAL A 589 -1.75 20.72 17.60
C VAL A 589 -0.79 19.84 18.41
N ASP A 590 0.31 20.38 18.91
CA ASP A 590 1.26 19.64 19.76
C ASP A 590 0.57 19.06 20.99
N ALA A 591 -0.20 19.90 21.71
CA ALA A 591 -0.96 19.47 22.87
C ALA A 591 -2.02 18.41 22.52
N PHE A 592 -2.57 18.44 21.31
CA PHE A 592 -3.52 17.44 20.82
C PHE A 592 -2.84 16.11 20.56
N TYR A 593 -1.69 16.09 19.88
CA TYR A 593 -0.94 14.84 19.67
C TYR A 593 -0.45 14.23 20.99
N ASP A 594 0.06 15.05 21.90
CA ASP A 594 0.45 14.63 23.26
C ASP A 594 -0.71 13.99 24.04
N ALA A 595 -1.93 14.49 23.83
CA ALA A 595 -3.13 13.97 24.50
C ALA A 595 -3.67 12.67 23.88
N THR A 596 -3.17 12.23 22.73
CA THR A 596 -3.59 11.02 22.00
C THR A 596 -5.12 10.83 21.91
N PRO A 597 -5.88 11.85 21.47
CA PRO A 597 -7.34 11.90 21.58
C PRO A 597 -8.04 10.77 20.85
N TRP A 598 -7.47 10.18 19.80
CA TRP A 598 -8.00 9.00 19.11
C TRP A 598 -8.19 7.78 20.02
N LEU A 599 -7.46 7.67 21.14
CA LEU A 599 -7.69 6.63 22.15
C LEU A 599 -8.95 6.90 23.00
N HIS A 600 -9.42 8.14 23.00
CA HIS A 600 -10.46 8.65 23.89
C HIS A 600 -11.75 9.02 23.14
N PHE A 601 -11.69 9.27 21.85
CA PHE A 601 -12.85 9.50 20.98
C PHE A 601 -13.07 8.26 20.10
N PRO A 602 -14.26 7.63 20.13
CA PRO A 602 -14.60 6.54 19.21
C PRO A 602 -14.63 7.04 17.77
N SER A 603 -14.31 6.15 16.82
CA SER A 603 -14.23 6.47 15.38
C SER A 603 -15.56 6.92 14.77
N ASP A 604 -16.69 6.48 15.31
CA ASP A 604 -18.03 6.89 14.91
C ASP A 604 -18.53 8.17 15.63
N GLY A 605 -17.69 8.74 16.51
CA GLY A 605 -18.01 9.91 17.33
C GLY A 605 -17.68 11.23 16.65
N TYR A 606 -18.70 11.98 16.23
CA TYR A 606 -18.52 13.31 15.65
C TYR A 606 -18.66 14.44 16.68
N VAL A 607 -17.89 15.51 16.49
CA VAL A 607 -17.93 16.76 17.26
C VAL A 607 -18.63 17.83 16.42
N ALA A 608 -19.74 18.39 16.92
CA ALA A 608 -20.39 19.53 16.29
C ALA A 608 -19.81 20.83 16.86
N PHE A 609 -19.45 21.79 16.00
CA PHE A 609 -18.98 23.11 16.44
C PHE A 609 -19.52 24.25 15.57
N ARG A 610 -19.60 25.45 16.13
CA ARG A 610 -19.92 26.69 15.38
C ARG A 610 -19.35 27.92 16.07
N VAL A 611 -19.10 28.98 15.30
CA VAL A 611 -18.64 30.27 15.84
C VAL A 611 -19.78 31.29 15.78
N GLY A 612 -20.12 31.89 16.92
CA GLY A 612 -21.21 32.85 17.04
C GLY A 612 -22.57 32.27 16.63
N ASP A 613 -23.24 32.97 15.72
CA ASP A 613 -24.51 32.56 15.09
C ASP A 613 -24.30 31.87 13.73
N GLY A 614 -23.06 31.49 13.40
CA GLY A 614 -22.73 30.76 12.18
C GLY A 614 -23.32 29.35 12.12
N PRO A 615 -23.24 28.68 10.96
CA PRO A 615 -23.75 27.32 10.80
C PRO A 615 -22.96 26.32 11.66
N TRP A 616 -23.63 25.23 12.06
CA TRP A 616 -22.96 24.07 12.64
C TRP A 616 -22.10 23.37 11.60
N ARG A 617 -20.87 23.05 12.02
CA ARG A 617 -19.86 22.24 11.33
C ARG A 617 -19.59 21.00 12.16
N TYR A 618 -18.98 20.01 11.55
CA TYR A 618 -18.74 18.72 12.20
C TYR A 618 -17.28 18.34 12.05
N ALA A 619 -16.74 17.62 13.03
CA ALA A 619 -15.39 17.11 12.99
C ALA A 619 -15.33 15.67 13.52
N ASN A 620 -14.36 14.90 13.05
CA ASN A 620 -14.06 13.56 13.53
C ASN A 620 -12.59 13.52 13.98
N VAL A 621 -12.33 12.94 15.15
CA VAL A 621 -10.95 12.70 15.61
C VAL A 621 -10.46 11.43 14.93
N MET A 622 -9.46 11.55 14.06
CA MET A 622 -8.89 10.45 13.26
C MET A 622 -7.74 9.77 14.01
N GLY A 623 -7.39 8.54 13.62
CA GLY A 623 -6.25 7.78 14.17
C GLY A 623 -6.62 6.44 14.79
N GLN A 624 -7.91 6.08 14.76
CA GLN A 624 -8.35 4.74 15.16
C GLN A 624 -7.98 3.75 14.05
N GLY A 625 -6.90 2.99 14.26
CA GLY A 625 -6.38 2.04 13.27
C GLY A 625 -4.87 2.16 13.07
N GLY A 626 -4.26 3.30 13.43
CA GLY A 626 -2.81 3.49 13.41
C GLY A 626 -2.25 4.12 12.14
N GLU A 627 -3.09 4.46 11.16
CA GLU A 627 -2.65 4.96 9.85
C GLU A 627 -2.54 6.50 9.84
N GLU A 628 -3.65 7.21 10.04
CA GLU A 628 -3.68 8.68 9.99
C GLU A 628 -4.27 9.31 11.25
N PHE A 629 -3.44 10.01 12.02
CA PHE A 629 -3.84 10.72 13.23
C PHE A 629 -4.21 12.17 12.91
N GLY A 630 -5.32 12.68 13.46
CA GLY A 630 -5.67 14.08 13.23
C GLY A 630 -7.12 14.45 13.48
N LEU A 631 -7.59 15.47 12.75
CA LEU A 631 -8.95 16.00 12.85
C LEU A 631 -9.52 16.25 11.44
N ALA A 632 -10.48 15.42 11.03
CA ALA A 632 -11.24 15.66 9.80
C ALA A 632 -12.39 16.64 10.09
N VAL A 633 -12.62 17.62 9.21
CA VAL A 633 -13.65 18.67 9.38
C VAL A 633 -14.59 18.69 8.18
N PHE A 634 -15.89 18.72 8.45
CA PHE A 634 -16.97 18.63 7.48
C PHE A 634 -17.83 19.90 7.51
N ALA A 635 -18.27 20.33 6.33
CA ALA A 635 -19.06 21.54 6.16
C ALA A 635 -20.50 21.38 6.68
N GLY A 636 -21.01 20.14 6.74
CA GLY A 636 -22.35 19.82 7.22
C GLY A 636 -22.47 18.37 7.68
N TRP A 637 -23.63 18.03 8.27
CA TRP A 637 -23.86 16.69 8.81
C TRP A 637 -23.92 15.64 7.71
N HIS A 638 -24.45 16.02 6.55
CA HIS A 638 -24.49 15.14 5.39
C HIS A 638 -23.11 14.65 4.94
N GLU A 639 -22.12 15.54 4.84
CA GLU A 639 -20.73 15.19 4.48
C GLU A 639 -20.09 14.29 5.53
N ALA A 640 -20.30 14.59 6.82
CA ALA A 640 -19.84 13.73 7.91
C ALA A 640 -20.40 12.30 7.80
N ASN A 641 -21.68 12.14 7.45
CA ASN A 641 -22.28 10.83 7.24
C ASN A 641 -21.78 10.12 5.97
N GLN A 642 -21.50 10.85 4.89
CA GLN A 642 -20.90 10.25 3.70
C GLN A 642 -19.51 9.69 4.00
N ALA A 643 -18.68 10.45 4.72
CA ALA A 643 -17.37 9.98 5.15
C ALA A 643 -17.45 8.75 6.08
N ALA A 644 -18.43 8.70 6.99
CA ALA A 644 -18.69 7.53 7.83
C ALA A 644 -19.02 6.27 7.00
N GLN A 645 -19.77 6.44 5.91
CA GLN A 645 -20.13 5.34 5.02
C GLN A 645 -18.94 4.86 4.19
N TRP A 646 -18.06 5.78 3.75
CA TRP A 646 -16.84 5.43 3.03
C TRP A 646 -15.89 4.56 3.87
N ALA A 647 -15.70 4.89 5.15
CA ALA A 647 -14.87 4.09 6.06
C ALA A 647 -15.39 2.65 6.31
N THR A 648 -16.62 2.33 5.86
CA THR A 648 -17.20 0.99 5.96
C THR A 648 -17.16 0.18 4.66
N VAL A 649 -16.69 0.78 3.56
CA VAL A 649 -16.48 0.07 2.30
C VAL A 649 -15.08 -0.53 2.33
N ASP A 650 -15.01 -1.86 2.51
CA ASP A 650 -13.79 -2.68 2.52
C ASP A 650 -12.87 -2.32 1.33
N LEU A 651 -11.67 -1.80 1.63
CA LEU A 651 -10.65 -1.39 0.65
C LEU A 651 -9.65 -2.52 0.33
N ASP A 652 -9.95 -3.79 0.67
CA ASP A 652 -9.13 -4.97 0.33
C ASP A 652 -9.14 -5.31 -1.19
N ALA A 653 -9.12 -4.31 -2.08
CA ALA A 653 -8.76 -4.53 -3.47
C ALA A 653 -7.25 -4.85 -3.51
N PRO A 654 -6.80 -5.85 -4.28
CA PRO A 654 -5.40 -6.27 -4.30
C PRO A 654 -4.48 -5.11 -4.72
N ASP A 655 -3.38 -4.94 -3.99
CA ASP A 655 -2.35 -3.87 -4.05
C ASP A 655 -1.63 -3.70 -5.41
N ASP A 656 -2.03 -4.43 -6.45
CA ASP A 656 -1.26 -4.54 -7.70
C ASP A 656 -1.79 -3.63 -8.84
N GLN A 657 -2.77 -2.75 -8.57
CA GLN A 657 -3.32 -1.84 -9.58
C GLN A 657 -3.12 -0.37 -9.18
N ASP A 658 -2.02 0.23 -9.65
CA ASP A 658 -1.73 1.67 -9.70
C ASP A 658 -2.57 2.52 -8.73
N ASP A 659 -2.17 2.48 -7.46
CA ASP A 659 -2.87 3.06 -6.31
C ASP A 659 -3.26 4.54 -6.47
N ASP A 660 -2.56 5.29 -7.31
CA ASP A 660 -2.82 6.71 -7.52
C ASP A 660 -3.91 6.97 -8.58
N ALA A 661 -4.02 6.11 -9.61
CA ALA A 661 -5.00 6.29 -10.68
C ALA A 661 -6.41 5.89 -10.24
N MET A 662 -6.54 4.81 -9.45
CA MET A 662 -7.84 4.37 -8.94
C MET A 662 -8.33 5.24 -7.77
N ARG A 663 -7.42 5.78 -6.94
CA ARG A 663 -7.78 6.80 -5.92
C ARG A 663 -8.32 8.08 -6.55
N LEU A 664 -7.80 8.52 -7.70
CA LEU A 664 -8.27 9.73 -8.40
C LEU A 664 -9.47 9.49 -9.33
N GLU A 665 -9.61 8.33 -9.97
CA GLU A 665 -10.81 7.99 -10.76
C GLU A 665 -12.03 7.67 -9.89
N ALA A 666 -11.85 7.08 -8.69
CA ALA A 666 -12.94 6.90 -7.73
C ALA A 666 -13.49 8.24 -7.19
N ILE A 667 -12.63 9.27 -7.06
CA ILE A 667 -13.03 10.65 -6.74
C ILE A 667 -13.92 11.26 -7.84
N GLY A 668 -13.86 10.75 -9.08
CA GLY A 668 -14.66 11.19 -10.21
C GLY A 668 -15.90 10.36 -10.55
N SER A 669 -16.09 9.17 -9.96
CA SER A 669 -16.98 8.14 -10.55
C SER A 669 -18.19 7.70 -9.73
N PHE A 670 -18.41 8.21 -8.51
CA PHE A 670 -19.63 7.91 -7.74
C PHE A 670 -20.40 9.18 -7.36
N GLU A 671 -21.23 9.64 -8.30
CA GLU A 671 -22.43 10.42 -7.99
C GLU A 671 -23.31 9.62 -7.01
N GLY A 672 -23.32 10.02 -5.74
CA GLY A 672 -24.16 9.39 -4.72
C GLY A 672 -25.65 9.61 -4.98
N LEU A 673 -26.31 8.60 -5.55
CA LEU A 673 -27.77 8.50 -5.55
C LEU A 673 -28.23 8.25 -4.10
N SER A 674 -28.50 9.31 -3.33
CA SER A 674 -29.20 9.15 -2.05
C SER A 674 -30.66 8.75 -2.31
N LEU A 675 -30.97 7.47 -2.14
CA LEU A 675 -32.35 6.95 -2.10
C LEU A 675 -33.00 7.13 -0.72
N ALA A 676 -32.35 7.84 0.20
CA ALA A 676 -32.92 8.12 1.51
C ALA A 676 -34.17 9.01 1.34
N PRO A 677 -35.32 8.66 1.95
CA PRO A 677 -36.47 9.54 1.97
C PRO A 677 -36.06 10.92 2.51
N LEU A 678 -36.64 12.01 2.02
CA LEU A 678 -36.38 13.37 2.53
C LEU A 678 -36.51 13.48 4.07
N ALA A 679 -37.31 12.59 4.68
CA ALA A 679 -37.50 12.47 6.12
C ALA A 679 -36.32 11.85 6.89
N ALA A 680 -35.34 11.28 6.18
CA ALA A 680 -34.11 10.71 6.73
C ALA A 680 -32.93 11.70 6.68
N LEU A 681 -33.10 12.85 6.02
CA LEU A 681 -32.16 13.97 6.10
C LEU A 681 -32.35 14.72 7.42
N SER A 682 -31.26 15.27 7.96
CA SER A 682 -31.37 16.18 9.10
C SER A 682 -32.29 17.36 8.74
N PRO A 683 -33.04 17.93 9.70
CA PRO A 683 -33.89 19.11 9.43
C PRO A 683 -33.11 20.29 8.84
N LEU A 684 -31.81 20.38 9.14
CA LEU A 684 -30.90 21.43 8.69
C LEU A 684 -30.52 21.26 7.20
N ASP A 685 -30.29 20.02 6.75
CA ASP A 685 -29.96 19.69 5.36
C ASP A 685 -31.21 19.64 4.47
N ALA A 686 -32.34 19.16 5.00
CA ALA A 686 -33.62 19.16 4.29
C ALA A 686 -34.06 20.57 3.88
N GLY A 687 -33.79 21.58 4.72
CA GLY A 687 -34.07 22.99 4.41
C GLY A 687 -33.20 23.53 3.28
N ARG A 688 -31.91 23.18 3.22
CA ARG A 688 -30.99 23.57 2.13
C ARG A 688 -31.42 22.95 0.80
N TYR A 689 -31.83 21.68 0.83
CA TYR A 689 -32.31 20.93 -0.34
C TYR A 689 -33.60 21.53 -0.95
N LEU A 690 -34.46 22.13 -0.13
CA LEU A 690 -35.75 22.70 -0.56
C LEU A 690 -35.70 24.17 -1.00
N VAL A 691 -34.61 24.89 -0.72
CA VAL A 691 -34.47 26.34 -0.98
C VAL A 691 -33.60 26.64 -2.20
N ALA A 692 -32.82 25.67 -2.69
CA ALA A 692 -32.10 25.81 -3.96
C ALA A 692 -33.11 25.93 -5.13
N ASP A 693 -33.29 27.14 -5.66
CA ASP A 693 -34.07 27.44 -6.88
C ASP A 693 -33.31 26.87 -8.10
N TYR A 694 -33.34 25.55 -8.27
CA TYR A 694 -32.73 24.85 -9.40
C TYR A 694 -33.85 24.46 -10.38
N GLU A 695 -33.84 25.00 -11.60
CA GLU A 695 -34.72 24.54 -12.68
C GLU A 695 -34.05 23.35 -13.38
N PRO A 696 -34.49 22.10 -13.16
CA PRO A 696 -33.97 20.96 -13.91
C PRO A 696 -34.41 21.05 -15.38
N ASP A 697 -33.49 20.77 -16.29
CA ASP A 697 -33.80 20.58 -17.71
C ASP A 697 -34.70 19.35 -17.86
N VAL A 698 -35.84 19.53 -18.53
CA VAL A 698 -37.01 18.64 -18.42
C VAL A 698 -36.85 17.33 -19.19
N ASP A 699 -35.76 17.17 -19.93
CA ASP A 699 -35.46 16.00 -20.76
C ASP A 699 -34.25 15.16 -20.28
N ALA A 700 -33.62 15.48 -19.13
CA ALA A 700 -32.56 14.67 -18.55
C ALA A 700 -33.09 13.74 -17.43
N THR A 701 -32.82 12.44 -17.54
CA THR A 701 -33.01 11.46 -16.47
C THR A 701 -31.73 11.39 -15.63
N VAL A 702 -31.68 12.20 -14.54
CA VAL A 702 -30.67 12.22 -13.43
C VAL A 702 -29.28 12.82 -13.80
N PRO A 703 -28.47 13.36 -12.86
CA PRO A 703 -28.60 14.54 -11.99
C PRO A 703 -27.63 15.70 -12.44
N ALA A 704 -27.53 16.80 -11.67
CA ALA A 704 -26.51 17.84 -11.93
C ALA A 704 -25.72 18.28 -10.67
N TRP A 705 -24.51 17.73 -10.57
CA TRP A 705 -23.18 18.19 -10.11
C TRP A 705 -22.96 19.29 -9.03
N LEU A 706 -22.12 18.95 -8.04
CA LEU A 706 -21.16 19.82 -7.34
C LEU A 706 -19.79 19.13 -7.27
N ARG A 707 -18.72 19.90 -7.52
CA ARG A 707 -17.32 19.48 -7.73
C ARG A 707 -16.55 19.40 -6.40
N PHE A 708 -15.76 18.35 -6.20
CA PHE A 708 -14.58 18.35 -5.33
C PHE A 708 -13.34 18.56 -6.22
N GLU A 709 -12.43 19.44 -5.82
CA GLU A 709 -11.15 19.61 -6.52
C GLU A 709 -10.18 18.56 -6.00
N ALA A 710 -9.97 17.51 -6.79
CA ALA A 710 -8.78 16.68 -6.71
C ALA A 710 -7.56 17.59 -6.95
N GLY A 711 -6.78 17.85 -5.89
CA GLY A 711 -5.58 18.70 -5.97
C GLY A 711 -5.35 19.68 -4.83
N GLY A 712 -6.11 19.67 -3.73
CA GLY A 712 -5.74 20.50 -2.58
C GLY A 712 -6.66 20.40 -1.36
N ALA A 713 -6.10 20.71 -0.19
CA ALA A 713 -6.87 20.91 1.03
C ALA A 713 -7.94 22.00 0.77
N ALA A 714 -9.22 21.65 0.91
CA ALA A 714 -10.28 22.64 0.85
C ALA A 714 -9.96 23.76 1.85
N ARG A 715 -10.03 25.04 1.40
CA ARG A 715 -9.75 26.17 2.28
C ARG A 715 -10.67 26.06 3.51
N PRO A 716 -10.12 25.95 4.73
CA PRO A 716 -10.93 25.87 5.90
C PRO A 716 -11.73 27.16 6.03
N GLU A 717 -13.00 27.00 6.34
CA GLU A 717 -13.91 28.15 6.42
C GLU A 717 -13.68 29.02 7.67
N GLN A 718 -12.96 28.49 8.65
CA GLN A 718 -12.59 29.23 9.87
C GLN A 718 -11.09 29.55 9.86
N GLY A 719 -10.70 30.61 10.55
CA GLY A 719 -9.28 30.95 10.71
C GLY A 719 -8.56 30.01 11.69
N PRO A 720 -7.21 29.98 11.66
CA PRO A 720 -6.39 29.13 12.53
C PRO A 720 -6.71 29.32 14.02
N GLY A 721 -7.00 30.56 14.45
CA GLY A 721 -7.35 30.84 15.84
C GLY A 721 -8.63 30.16 16.34
N VAL A 722 -9.58 29.82 15.46
CA VAL A 722 -10.78 29.04 15.84
C VAL A 722 -10.41 27.56 16.01
N TYR A 723 -9.64 27.01 15.07
CA TYR A 723 -9.20 25.62 15.14
C TYR A 723 -8.26 25.38 16.31
N ALA A 724 -7.34 26.31 16.61
CA ALA A 724 -6.49 26.26 17.80
C ALA A 724 -7.31 26.04 19.07
N VAL A 725 -8.40 26.81 19.26
CA VAL A 725 -9.27 26.69 20.42
C VAL A 725 -10.07 25.37 20.41
N LEU A 726 -10.55 24.93 19.23
CA LEU A 726 -11.25 23.64 19.12
C LEU A 726 -10.32 22.47 19.47
N ILE A 727 -9.13 22.42 18.88
CA ILE A 727 -8.12 21.39 19.07
C ILE A 727 -7.68 21.34 20.54
N ALA A 728 -7.35 22.50 21.13
CA ALA A 728 -6.98 22.59 22.54
C ALA A 728 -8.11 22.10 23.46
N LEU A 729 -9.38 22.40 23.15
CA LEU A 729 -10.52 21.90 23.89
C LEU A 729 -10.63 20.37 23.82
N LEU A 730 -10.43 19.78 22.63
CA LEU A 730 -10.47 18.32 22.45
C LEU A 730 -9.32 17.64 23.22
N ALA A 731 -8.10 18.19 23.13
CA ALA A 731 -6.93 17.73 23.86
C ALA A 731 -7.15 17.78 25.38
N GLU A 732 -7.67 18.89 25.91
CA GLU A 732 -8.01 19.06 27.33
C GLU A 732 -9.02 18.02 27.80
N HIS A 733 -10.03 17.72 26.98
CA HIS A 733 -11.04 16.72 27.32
C HIS A 733 -10.48 15.29 27.29
N ALA A 734 -9.64 14.95 26.31
CA ALA A 734 -8.94 13.67 26.23
C ALA A 734 -8.02 13.47 27.44
N GLY A 735 -7.15 14.44 27.75
CA GLY A 735 -6.19 14.34 28.86
C GLY A 735 -6.81 14.25 30.27
N ARG A 736 -8.09 14.63 30.44
CA ARG A 736 -8.80 14.54 31.72
C ARG A 736 -9.41 13.17 32.01
N THR A 737 -9.54 12.32 31.00
CA THR A 737 -10.27 11.05 31.13
C THR A 737 -9.33 9.87 30.96
N ARG A 738 -9.52 8.84 31.79
CA ARG A 738 -8.88 7.52 31.60
C ARG A 738 -9.70 6.60 30.67
N HIS A 739 -10.85 7.06 30.24
CA HIS A 739 -11.85 6.34 29.44
C HIS A 739 -12.28 7.20 28.25
N HIS A 740 -13.22 6.74 27.45
CA HIS A 740 -13.74 7.55 26.35
C HIS A 740 -14.40 8.86 26.83
N VAL A 741 -14.18 9.94 26.08
CA VAL A 741 -14.93 11.18 26.21
C VAL A 741 -16.38 10.86 25.88
N ARG A 742 -17.30 11.12 26.82
CA ARG A 742 -18.72 10.79 26.65
C ARG A 742 -19.58 11.96 26.21
N ARG A 743 -19.18 13.18 26.58
CA ARG A 743 -19.93 14.39 26.28
C ARG A 743 -19.05 15.64 26.33
N ILE A 744 -19.23 16.52 25.37
CA ILE A 744 -18.76 17.90 25.41
C ILE A 744 -19.97 18.80 25.20
N ASP A 745 -20.06 19.88 25.98
CA ASP A 745 -21.07 20.94 25.85
C ASP A 745 -20.41 22.22 26.36
N ALA A 746 -19.68 22.90 25.47
CA ALA A 746 -18.77 23.98 25.80
C ALA A 746 -19.06 25.24 24.96
N ALA A 747 -18.75 26.39 25.54
CA ALA A 747 -18.75 27.68 24.87
C ALA A 747 -17.47 28.43 25.27
N VAL A 748 -16.61 28.72 24.30
CA VAL A 748 -15.29 29.33 24.50
C VAL A 748 -15.15 30.54 23.58
N ASP A 749 -14.67 31.67 24.08
CA ASP A 749 -14.46 32.86 23.25
C ASP A 749 -13.22 32.69 22.38
N THR A 750 -13.34 33.03 21.09
CA THR A 750 -12.27 33.05 20.09
C THR A 750 -12.17 34.43 19.46
N PRO A 751 -11.09 34.76 18.72
CA PRO A 751 -10.98 36.01 17.98
C PRO A 751 -12.14 36.24 16.99
N ALA A 752 -12.73 35.17 16.46
CA ALA A 752 -13.85 35.23 15.51
C ALA A 752 -15.24 35.24 16.18
N GLY A 753 -15.31 35.07 17.51
CA GLY A 753 -16.55 35.00 18.28
C GLY A 753 -16.60 33.79 19.23
N THR A 754 -17.73 33.58 19.90
CA THR A 754 -17.88 32.45 20.83
C THR A 754 -18.03 31.13 20.05
N LEU A 755 -17.04 30.25 20.15
CA LEU A 755 -17.05 28.87 19.67
C LEU A 755 -17.92 28.01 20.60
N ARG A 756 -18.99 27.42 20.06
CA ARG A 756 -19.80 26.42 20.76
C ARG A 756 -19.45 25.04 20.25
N VAL A 757 -19.23 24.09 21.15
CA VAL A 757 -18.83 22.71 20.83
C VAL A 757 -19.73 21.71 21.53
N ARG A 758 -20.17 20.68 20.80
CA ARG A 758 -21.00 19.59 21.28
C ARG A 758 -20.46 18.24 20.83
N TYR A 759 -20.50 17.27 21.72
CA TYR A 759 -20.14 15.89 21.43
C TYR A 759 -20.99 14.94 22.31
N PRO A 760 -21.46 13.79 21.80
CA PRO A 760 -21.47 13.44 20.38
C PRO A 760 -22.44 14.34 19.61
N ALA A 761 -22.10 14.64 18.36
CA ALA A 761 -22.97 15.30 17.42
C ALA A 761 -24.10 14.36 16.99
N THR A 762 -25.27 14.90 16.69
CA THR A 762 -26.42 14.13 16.20
C THR A 762 -27.00 14.66 14.89
N GLY A 763 -26.52 15.79 14.39
CA GLY A 763 -27.09 16.49 13.23
C GLY A 763 -28.37 17.27 13.54
N ASP A 764 -28.86 17.21 14.79
CA ASP A 764 -30.05 17.92 15.28
C ASP A 764 -29.69 19.15 16.12
N GLU A 765 -28.45 19.63 16.01
CA GLU A 765 -28.02 20.81 16.74
C GLU A 765 -28.89 22.01 16.31
N PRO A 766 -29.51 22.72 17.26
CA PRO A 766 -30.50 23.74 16.94
C PRO A 766 -29.86 24.86 16.13
N SER A 767 -30.40 25.11 14.94
CA SER A 767 -30.18 26.37 14.23
C SER A 767 -30.95 27.45 14.98
N ASP A 768 -30.29 28.56 15.33
CA ASP A 768 -31.01 29.72 15.89
C ASP A 768 -31.82 30.46 14.81
N GLU A 769 -31.66 30.08 13.53
CA GLU A 769 -32.55 30.48 12.45
C GLU A 769 -33.85 29.65 12.49
N PRO A 770 -35.04 30.29 12.57
CA PRO A 770 -36.29 29.60 12.38
C PRO A 770 -36.40 29.14 10.92
N VAL A 771 -36.19 27.84 10.69
CA VAL A 771 -36.52 27.18 9.42
C VAL A 771 -38.01 27.37 9.18
N THR A 772 -38.37 28.41 8.43
CA THR A 772 -39.75 28.66 8.03
C THR A 772 -39.92 27.99 6.68
N PRO A 773 -40.58 26.82 6.59
CA PRO A 773 -40.74 26.16 5.30
C PRO A 773 -41.65 27.03 4.44
N ARG A 774 -41.08 27.74 3.47
CA ARG A 774 -41.85 28.40 2.42
C ARG A 774 -42.29 27.33 1.44
N VAL A 775 -43.40 26.66 1.76
CA VAL A 775 -44.14 25.88 0.76
C VAL A 775 -44.70 26.87 -0.26
N ARG A 776 -44.09 26.96 -1.44
CA ARG A 776 -44.78 27.51 -2.62
C ARG A 776 -45.81 26.45 -3.06
N ALA A 777 -47.07 26.87 -3.14
CA ALA A 777 -48.19 26.05 -3.58
C ALA A 777 -48.17 25.79 -5.08
#